data_AF-A0A1M5HH96-F1
#
_entry.id   AF-A0A1M5HH96-F1
#
_cell.length_a   1.000
_cell.length_b   1.000
_cell.length_c   1.000
_cell.angle_alpha   90.00
_cell.angle_beta   90.00
_cell.angle_gamma   90.00
#
_symmetry.space_group_name_H-M   'P 1'
#
loop_
_entity.id
_entity.type
_entity.pdbx_description
1 polymer ?
#
loop_
_entity_poly.entity_id
_entity_poly.type
_entity_poly.pdbx_seq_one_letter_code
_entity_poly.pdbx_strand_id
1 'polypeptide(L)'
;MSTKGSQQQRADDGATTAEAKPAVTAPPPDAPAVAPPPVSNTTETDGPPPSPPELGVNITLIWGGLTNVKTPVVIGARYDGLDFTGPTKIFDRLLDSWLTRAVDLGIMGSALGQLFPINLELYHKEGKLNARNLLLAGMGEPGRFAQDGLEFIFSNIVVAMKAMGESEFATSLLGTRRSELSIAEAIRGFVEGIEDGYERICAIAQAVKQDQKSLERVAVQPLSIKLVHSDKDKLQQIRDELDALVNGKPARNTKFTISRGPDVDPDPEADAQAADVEPDRPVTYLRITRSKSAPRVMRAKSDPSAKARKPADHPATNLFPTEVFQFSALSDLAVVPQRDQEVNARLMRDLPGRMTNDCTTEDRAAFGTFFTNYLIPDDFRKLTEGPANLTLEVDETTAVYPWEMAGHQKFSGTPYLGTNLAVSRQFRSVLSPPPTSPPALDNELKALIIADPAADRLALPHARDEGAAVVEVLEQARIAWGGQYEITATVRIGPPGDADAKLLLDNLHDQNKCVTSAKPCDPLELAMLLVDEQYDLVHYAGHGLSDPKTGQTGWVFAADCILSAKEIFRVRQVPRLVFANACFSSVTDDHDVQRKHMTGLAQAFFSRGIPNFIGAGWKVDDACAAECARWFYARLMGLRSPSADAGVIGKAPPATIGEALREARNKALELKPQSSSWGAYQHYGRVSDKLVAMANASAPAEATREAASSAPPPIAVQVNAAPPAPPVLAAVPIAAKGKTAGSAPAAEDGNRVYVNGIDFNTGDYAFPPRSIDEIAKRVRARPGVDSFDKARDGAHRSLPVDMDANRLEQSGWGIVFHEDTPPEVRQAMSPLIEHRRKQAGDRLKELDYRKGEQTRDWCERWGTSAGNLDPAIVPYYLLLIGPPDLIPFEFQYLLGIEYAVGRLAFDKAEEYERYARSTIAYENAKSVPNAREISYWGTRHLGDGATNLSASFLVDPLANGVAGATGDLKKAINTSYGYDRKLSLGADATKANLLQALNGPKPPAVLFTASHGMKFNAGQDGQATSQGALLCQDWPGFGSVRPAHFLTAADIADDANVNGTVAMLFACFGAGTPDTDQFLDDLSPAADAPPLAPQPFVAALPRRLLSHPNGSALAVIGHVDRAWGFSMQDAKVAAPQIAVFRNSIGTILSGMPVGHAMSVYFGAKFAELSALLLSATSQSAPAAMRIPDSDLVDRWRQRNDAQNYLLLGDPAVRIRKDAFT
;
A
#
# COMPACT_ATOMS: atom_id res chain seq x y z
N MET A 1 -14.70 -45.18 -35.29
CA MET A 1 -14.19 -45.96 -36.46
C MET A 1 -12.84 -45.35 -36.80
N SER A 2 -11.73 -45.92 -36.31
CA SER A 2 -10.98 -47.01 -36.96
C SER A 2 -10.50 -46.62 -38.36
N THR A 3 -9.25 -46.73 -38.79
CA THR A 3 -7.92 -47.10 -38.24
C THR A 3 -7.02 -47.19 -39.49
N LYS A 4 -5.71 -46.97 -39.34
CA LYS A 4 -4.62 -47.51 -40.22
C LYS A 4 -4.58 -46.93 -41.65
N GLY A 5 -3.47 -46.91 -42.37
CA GLY A 5 -2.10 -47.39 -42.23
C GLY A 5 -1.42 -47.05 -43.58
N SER A 6 -0.23 -46.44 -43.56
CA SER A 6 1.07 -47.12 -43.74
C SER A 6 1.47 -47.38 -45.20
N GLN A 7 2.64 -46.81 -45.55
CA GLN A 7 3.71 -47.40 -46.39
C GLN A 7 3.39 -47.55 -47.89
N GLN A 8 4.29 -47.34 -48.87
CA GLN A 8 5.70 -47.70 -49.09
C GLN A 8 6.07 -47.02 -50.46
N GLN A 9 7.30 -46.79 -50.94
CA GLN A 9 8.44 -47.68 -51.19
C GLN A 9 9.51 -46.83 -51.93
N ARG A 10 10.81 -46.89 -51.54
CA ARG A 10 11.97 -47.50 -52.28
C ARG A 10 12.42 -46.77 -53.57
N ALA A 11 13.69 -46.66 -53.95
CA ALA A 11 15.00 -47.06 -53.41
C ALA A 11 16.13 -46.45 -54.29
N ASP A 12 17.37 -46.59 -53.81
CA ASP A 12 18.62 -46.92 -54.52
C ASP A 12 19.84 -45.95 -54.48
N ASP A 13 20.96 -46.62 -54.10
CA ASP A 13 22.40 -46.44 -54.37
C ASP A 13 23.15 -45.21 -53.79
N GLY A 14 24.34 -45.30 -53.17
CA GLY A 14 25.32 -46.38 -53.02
C GLY A 14 26.75 -45.91 -53.40
N ALA A 15 27.72 -46.12 -52.49
CA ALA A 15 29.20 -46.15 -52.67
C ALA A 15 30.03 -44.85 -52.37
N THR A 16 30.75 -44.76 -51.22
CA THR A 16 32.18 -45.12 -50.88
C THR A 16 33.13 -43.91 -50.96
N THR A 17 34.09 -43.64 -50.07
CA THR A 17 34.90 -44.48 -49.16
C THR A 17 35.61 -43.60 -48.11
N ALA A 18 35.76 -44.14 -46.89
CA ALA A 18 36.71 -43.74 -45.87
C ALA A 18 37.62 -44.94 -45.55
N GLU A 19 38.89 -44.70 -45.20
CA GLU A 19 39.88 -45.68 -44.70
C GLU A 19 40.82 -44.93 -43.72
N ALA A 20 41.40 -45.47 -42.65
CA ALA A 20 41.60 -46.83 -42.13
C ALA A 20 42.03 -46.70 -40.63
N LYS A 21 41.53 -47.48 -39.64
CA LYS A 21 41.82 -48.89 -39.23
C LYS A 21 43.19 -49.09 -38.48
N PRO A 22 43.44 -50.19 -37.73
CA PRO A 22 42.73 -50.72 -36.54
C PRO A 22 43.65 -51.41 -35.45
N ALA A 23 43.02 -51.82 -34.34
CA ALA A 23 43.17 -53.04 -33.48
C ALA A 23 44.55 -53.66 -33.09
N VAL A 24 44.90 -53.73 -31.79
CA VAL A 24 44.67 -54.76 -30.71
C VAL A 24 45.65 -55.97 -30.72
N THR A 25 46.46 -56.15 -29.64
CA THR A 25 46.54 -57.32 -28.70
C THR A 25 47.85 -57.38 -27.86
N ALA A 26 47.74 -57.99 -26.66
CA ALA A 26 48.63 -58.14 -25.49
C ALA A 26 49.89 -59.05 -25.69
N PRO A 27 50.76 -59.48 -24.70
CA PRO A 27 50.75 -59.42 -23.21
C PRO A 27 52.16 -59.10 -22.53
N PRO A 28 52.41 -59.30 -21.20
CA PRO A 28 53.45 -58.63 -20.34
C PRO A 28 54.70 -59.55 -20.06
N PRO A 29 55.54 -59.46 -18.99
CA PRO A 29 55.76 -58.51 -17.87
C PRO A 29 57.26 -58.12 -17.61
N ASP A 30 57.52 -57.17 -16.69
CA ASP A 30 58.50 -57.28 -15.57
C ASP A 30 58.87 -55.90 -14.97
N ALA A 31 58.71 -55.80 -13.64
CA ALA A 31 59.26 -54.76 -12.76
C ALA A 31 60.69 -55.17 -12.30
N PRO A 32 61.49 -54.41 -11.49
CA PRO A 32 61.20 -53.15 -10.78
C PRO A 32 62.35 -52.09 -10.78
N ALA A 33 62.10 -50.87 -10.25
CA ALA A 33 62.90 -50.18 -9.20
C ALA A 33 62.71 -48.62 -9.15
N VAL A 34 61.99 -48.17 -8.10
CA VAL A 34 62.14 -46.99 -7.21
C VAL A 34 62.81 -45.67 -7.68
N ALA A 35 61.95 -44.64 -7.89
CA ALA A 35 61.86 -43.22 -7.41
C ALA A 35 63.13 -42.33 -7.18
N PRO A 36 63.11 -40.97 -7.39
CA PRO A 36 62.14 -40.03 -6.77
C PRO A 36 61.84 -38.72 -7.63
N PRO A 37 61.24 -37.61 -7.10
CA PRO A 37 59.92 -37.06 -7.52
C PRO A 37 60.01 -35.57 -7.97
N PRO A 38 58.97 -34.71 -7.78
CA PRO A 38 57.59 -34.65 -8.28
C PRO A 38 57.47 -33.51 -9.36
N VAL A 39 56.40 -33.31 -10.12
CA VAL A 39 55.14 -32.62 -9.77
C VAL A 39 54.25 -32.70 -11.02
N SER A 40 53.02 -33.22 -10.92
CA SER A 40 52.03 -33.07 -12.00
C SER A 40 50.62 -32.96 -11.43
N ASN A 41 49.94 -31.92 -11.91
CA ASN A 41 48.52 -31.62 -11.77
C ASN A 41 47.64 -32.84 -12.08
N THR A 42 46.75 -33.18 -11.16
CA THR A 42 45.60 -34.04 -11.42
C THR A 42 44.39 -33.19 -11.76
N THR A 43 43.86 -33.40 -12.96
CA THR A 43 42.46 -33.24 -13.33
C THR A 43 41.53 -33.89 -12.30
N GLU A 44 40.58 -33.13 -11.77
CA GLU A 44 39.41 -33.66 -11.07
C GLU A 44 38.18 -33.66 -11.98
N THR A 45 37.49 -34.79 -11.93
CA THR A 45 36.27 -35.18 -12.61
C THR A 45 35.03 -34.49 -12.02
N ASP A 46 34.13 -34.02 -12.89
CA ASP A 46 32.76 -33.62 -12.53
C ASP A 46 31.99 -34.79 -11.87
N GLY A 47 31.79 -34.69 -10.56
CA GLY A 47 30.76 -35.43 -9.83
C GLY A 47 29.44 -34.64 -9.78
N PRO A 48 28.31 -35.27 -9.41
CA PRO A 48 27.07 -34.56 -9.15
C PRO A 48 27.29 -33.50 -8.05
N PRO A 49 26.55 -32.37 -8.05
CA PRO A 49 26.73 -31.32 -7.06
C PRO A 49 26.61 -31.91 -5.64
N PRO A 50 27.45 -31.46 -4.68
CA PRO A 50 27.40 -31.98 -3.32
C PRO A 50 26.00 -31.77 -2.74
N SER A 51 25.40 -32.83 -2.22
CA SER A 51 24.16 -32.74 -1.44
C SER A 51 24.35 -31.70 -0.33
N PRO A 52 23.37 -30.82 -0.07
CA PRO A 52 23.47 -29.87 1.02
C PRO A 52 23.72 -30.63 2.34
N PRO A 53 24.56 -30.09 3.23
CA PRO A 53 24.79 -30.70 4.53
C PRO A 53 23.46 -30.90 5.29
N GLU A 54 23.33 -32.02 5.96
CA GLU A 54 22.12 -32.39 6.73
C GLU A 54 22.02 -31.51 7.99
N LEU A 55 20.89 -30.83 8.20
CA LEU A 55 20.65 -30.04 9.41
C LEU A 55 20.24 -30.97 10.57
N GLY A 56 21.00 -30.99 11.65
CA GLY A 56 20.56 -31.61 12.90
C GLY A 56 19.57 -30.72 13.65
N VAL A 57 18.35 -31.18 13.89
CA VAL A 57 17.34 -30.47 14.69
C VAL A 57 17.03 -31.28 15.96
N ASN A 58 17.32 -30.70 17.12
CA ASN A 58 17.08 -31.30 18.42
C ASN A 58 15.83 -30.68 19.05
N ILE A 59 14.73 -31.43 19.10
CA ILE A 59 13.49 -31.00 19.75
C ILE A 59 13.46 -31.55 21.17
N THR A 60 13.46 -30.66 22.16
CA THR A 60 13.36 -31.01 23.57
C THR A 60 11.98 -30.63 24.10
N LEU A 61 11.23 -31.63 24.55
CA LEU A 61 9.92 -31.43 25.20
C LEU A 61 10.14 -31.07 26.67
N ILE A 62 9.51 -30.00 27.14
CA ILE A 62 9.60 -29.50 28.52
C ILE A 62 8.19 -29.30 29.06
N TRP A 63 7.94 -29.85 30.26
CA TRP A 63 6.74 -29.55 31.02
C TRP A 63 7.02 -28.36 31.94
N GLY A 64 6.16 -27.34 31.89
CA GLY A 64 6.25 -26.16 32.75
C GLY A 64 5.89 -24.86 32.03
N GLY A 65 6.34 -23.74 32.59
CA GLY A 65 6.10 -22.40 32.07
C GLY A 65 7.16 -21.93 31.07
N LEU A 66 6.72 -21.24 30.00
CA LEU A 66 7.64 -20.76 28.95
C LEU A 66 8.60 -19.68 29.49
N THR A 67 8.16 -18.87 30.47
CA THR A 67 8.98 -17.79 31.06
C THR A 67 10.14 -18.32 31.91
N ASN A 68 10.01 -19.55 32.41
CA ASN A 68 10.98 -20.18 33.29
C ASN A 68 12.05 -21.00 32.54
N VAL A 69 11.94 -21.10 31.21
CA VAL A 69 12.90 -21.85 30.40
C VAL A 69 14.15 -21.00 30.12
N LYS A 70 15.33 -21.55 30.44
CA LYS A 70 16.62 -20.96 30.09
C LYS A 70 16.92 -21.19 28.62
N THR A 71 16.89 -20.12 27.83
CA THR A 71 17.12 -20.11 26.39
C THR A 71 17.54 -18.71 25.94
N PRO A 72 18.37 -18.53 24.90
CA PRO A 72 18.72 -17.19 24.44
C PRO A 72 17.51 -16.46 23.83
N VAL A 73 16.64 -17.17 23.09
CA VAL A 73 15.46 -16.60 22.43
C VAL A 73 14.18 -17.36 22.79
N VAL A 74 13.10 -16.63 23.04
CA VAL A 74 11.74 -17.16 23.19
C VAL A 74 10.85 -16.63 22.06
N ILE A 75 9.99 -17.49 21.51
CA ILE A 75 9.00 -17.10 20.50
C ILE A 75 7.66 -16.86 21.19
N GLY A 76 7.19 -15.61 21.14
CA GLY A 76 5.82 -15.24 21.49
C GLY A 76 4.96 -15.12 20.24
N ALA A 77 3.65 -15.31 20.37
CA ALA A 77 2.73 -15.15 19.26
C ALA A 77 1.57 -14.19 19.58
N ARG A 78 1.06 -13.52 18.54
CA ARG A 78 -0.06 -12.59 18.62
C ARG A 78 -0.88 -12.59 17.33
N TYR A 79 -2.20 -12.53 17.46
CA TYR A 79 -3.11 -12.21 16.35
C TYR A 79 -3.30 -10.71 16.20
N ASP A 80 -3.53 -10.27 14.97
CA ASP A 80 -3.90 -8.89 14.71
C ASP A 80 -5.26 -8.55 15.34
N GLY A 81 -5.37 -7.36 15.94
CA GLY A 81 -6.57 -6.90 16.62
C GLY A 81 -6.93 -7.60 17.94
N LEU A 82 -6.17 -8.60 18.40
CA LEU A 82 -6.40 -9.26 19.70
C LEU A 82 -5.35 -8.90 20.75
N ASP A 83 -5.75 -9.01 22.01
CA ASP A 83 -4.86 -8.85 23.15
C ASP A 83 -3.87 -10.00 23.27
N PHE A 84 -2.75 -9.73 23.95
CA PHE A 84 -1.82 -10.79 24.32
C PHE A 84 -2.51 -11.78 25.26
N THR A 85 -2.28 -13.07 25.02
CA THR A 85 -2.84 -14.12 25.86
C THR A 85 -1.82 -15.24 26.08
N GLY A 86 -2.01 -16.06 27.12
CA GLY A 86 -1.15 -17.22 27.38
C GLY A 86 0.27 -16.80 27.79
N PRO A 87 1.31 -17.54 27.38
CA PRO A 87 2.69 -17.23 27.74
C PRO A 87 3.12 -15.80 27.35
N THR A 88 2.70 -15.30 26.18
CA THR A 88 3.04 -13.94 25.72
C THR A 88 2.45 -12.86 26.65
N LYS A 89 1.29 -13.09 27.26
CA LYS A 89 0.69 -12.14 28.24
C LYS A 89 1.48 -12.11 29.54
N ILE A 90 2.06 -13.24 29.94
CA ILE A 90 2.91 -13.30 31.13
C ILE A 90 4.22 -12.53 30.88
N PHE A 91 4.81 -12.66 29.68
CA PHE A 91 5.91 -11.78 29.26
C PHE A 91 5.51 -10.31 29.27
N ASP A 92 4.35 -9.94 28.73
CA ASP A 92 3.85 -8.56 28.77
C ASP A 92 3.77 -8.02 30.20
N ARG A 93 3.25 -8.81 31.15
CA ARG A 93 3.20 -8.43 32.57
C ARG A 93 4.57 -8.24 33.20
N LEU A 94 5.51 -9.15 32.94
CA LEU A 94 6.88 -9.05 33.44
C LEU A 94 7.64 -7.84 32.86
N LEU A 95 7.13 -7.29 31.74
CA LEU A 95 7.60 -6.07 31.09
C LEU A 95 6.70 -4.85 31.41
N ASP A 96 5.99 -4.88 32.54
CA ASP A 96 5.13 -3.78 33.01
C ASP A 96 4.06 -3.35 31.97
N SER A 97 3.51 -4.32 31.21
CA SER A 97 2.57 -4.12 30.10
C SER A 97 3.14 -3.33 28.91
N TRP A 98 4.46 -3.34 28.73
CA TRP A 98 5.11 -2.65 27.61
C TRP A 98 4.73 -3.21 26.24
N LEU A 99 4.51 -4.53 26.10
CA LEU A 99 4.12 -5.10 24.80
C LEU A 99 2.76 -4.58 24.37
N THR A 100 1.80 -4.54 25.30
CA THR A 100 0.47 -3.97 25.07
C THR A 100 0.58 -2.50 24.64
N ARG A 101 1.38 -1.68 25.35
CA ARG A 101 1.61 -0.28 24.96
C ARG A 101 2.26 -0.13 23.59
N ALA A 102 3.24 -0.95 23.25
CA ALA A 102 3.93 -0.89 21.97
C ALA A 102 3.02 -1.28 20.79
N VAL A 103 2.10 -2.23 20.99
CA VAL A 103 1.04 -2.51 20.02
C VAL A 103 0.11 -1.31 19.86
N ASP A 104 -0.34 -0.74 20.97
CA ASP A 104 -1.31 0.36 20.96
C ASP A 104 -0.76 1.63 20.30
N LEU A 105 0.54 1.89 20.45
CA LEU A 105 1.27 2.97 19.78
C LEU A 105 1.62 2.65 18.31
N GLY A 106 1.23 1.49 17.77
CA GLY A 106 1.53 1.08 16.40
C GLY A 106 3.01 0.76 16.15
N ILE A 107 3.80 0.53 17.21
CA ILE A 107 5.24 0.21 17.13
C ILE A 107 5.44 -1.22 16.62
N MET A 108 4.52 -2.13 16.95
CA MET A 108 4.60 -3.54 16.57
C MET A 108 3.50 -3.93 15.58
N GLY A 109 3.90 -4.46 14.42
CA GLY A 109 2.99 -5.10 13.47
C GLY A 109 2.57 -6.50 13.93
N SER A 110 1.45 -7.01 13.41
CA SER A 110 0.95 -8.37 13.71
C SER A 110 0.42 -9.11 12.48
N ALA A 111 0.83 -8.68 11.29
CA ALA A 111 0.49 -9.39 10.06
C ALA A 111 1.16 -10.78 10.04
N LEU A 112 0.56 -11.70 9.29
CA LEU A 112 1.01 -13.09 9.24
C LEU A 112 2.49 -13.18 8.83
N GLY A 113 3.31 -13.84 9.65
CA GLY A 113 4.73 -14.06 9.39
C GLY A 113 5.63 -12.85 9.63
N GLN A 114 5.10 -11.70 10.08
CA GLN A 114 5.93 -10.61 10.60
C GLN A 114 6.56 -11.03 11.92
N LEU A 115 7.87 -10.77 12.06
CA LEU A 115 8.63 -11.06 13.26
C LEU A 115 9.16 -9.74 13.84
N PHE A 116 8.87 -9.49 15.11
CA PHE A 116 9.34 -8.30 15.81
C PHE A 116 10.28 -8.70 16.96
N PRO A 117 11.60 -8.44 16.86
CA PRO A 117 12.56 -8.79 17.90
C PRO A 117 12.55 -7.77 19.04
N ILE A 118 12.52 -8.27 20.28
CA ILE A 118 12.53 -7.46 21.50
C ILE A 118 13.75 -7.87 22.34
N ASN A 119 14.61 -6.91 22.61
CA ASN A 119 15.79 -7.12 23.46
C ASN A 119 15.37 -7.09 24.93
N LEU A 120 15.62 -8.19 25.64
CA LEU A 120 15.31 -8.40 27.07
C LEU A 120 16.56 -8.45 27.95
N GLU A 121 17.73 -8.05 27.44
CA GLU A 121 19.03 -8.22 28.10
C GLU A 121 19.09 -7.53 29.47
N LEU A 122 18.42 -6.38 29.62
CA LEU A 122 18.29 -5.67 30.90
C LEU A 122 17.52 -6.52 31.94
N TYR A 123 16.34 -6.99 31.58
CA TYR A 123 15.50 -7.85 32.44
C TYR A 123 16.17 -9.20 32.75
N HIS A 124 16.96 -9.72 31.81
CA HIS A 124 17.76 -10.92 32.00
C HIS A 124 18.89 -10.71 33.01
N LYS A 125 19.64 -9.60 32.91
CA LYS A 125 20.71 -9.24 33.87
C LYS A 125 20.18 -9.00 35.28
N GLU A 126 18.95 -8.47 35.40
CA GLU A 126 18.25 -8.29 36.67
C GLU A 126 17.69 -9.60 37.25
N GLY A 127 17.80 -10.73 36.53
CA GLY A 127 17.28 -12.03 36.98
C GLY A 127 15.75 -12.16 36.91
N LYS A 128 15.05 -11.20 36.29
CA LYS A 128 13.58 -11.22 36.13
C LYS A 128 13.12 -12.18 35.04
N LEU A 129 13.94 -12.40 34.01
CA LEU A 129 13.63 -13.26 32.87
C LEU A 129 14.81 -14.18 32.50
N ASN A 130 14.51 -15.43 32.13
CA ASN A 130 15.54 -16.40 31.75
C ASN A 130 15.99 -16.30 30.29
N ALA A 131 15.31 -15.47 29.48
CA ALA A 131 15.60 -15.25 28.07
C ALA A 131 16.17 -13.86 27.78
N ARG A 132 17.04 -13.77 26.77
CA ARG A 132 17.69 -12.50 26.37
C ARG A 132 16.92 -11.78 25.28
N ASN A 133 16.17 -12.52 24.46
CA ASN A 133 15.36 -11.95 23.39
C ASN A 133 13.97 -12.60 23.36
N LEU A 134 12.95 -11.79 23.07
CA LEU A 134 11.61 -12.26 22.72
C LEU A 134 11.36 -11.92 21.25
N LEU A 135 11.10 -12.92 20.43
CA LEU A 135 10.71 -12.74 19.04
C LEU A 135 9.18 -12.88 18.95
N LEU A 136 8.50 -11.78 18.69
CA LEU A 136 7.05 -11.77 18.57
C LEU A 136 6.63 -12.11 17.13
N ALA A 137 5.93 -13.23 16.96
CA ALA A 137 5.42 -13.70 15.68
C ALA A 137 3.96 -13.26 15.47
N GLY A 138 3.71 -12.53 14.38
CA GLY A 138 2.39 -12.16 13.92
C GLY A 138 1.67 -13.36 13.28
N MET A 139 0.50 -13.70 13.83
CA MET A 139 -0.37 -14.78 13.35
C MET A 139 -1.39 -14.27 12.31
N GLY A 140 -1.35 -12.99 11.96
CA GLY A 140 -2.28 -12.37 11.02
C GLY A 140 -3.69 -12.20 11.57
N GLU A 141 -4.65 -12.05 10.66
CA GLU A 141 -6.06 -11.87 11.01
C GLU A 141 -6.62 -13.14 11.68
N PRO A 142 -7.38 -12.99 12.79
CA PRO A 142 -8.03 -14.13 13.42
C PRO A 142 -8.99 -14.88 12.49
N GLY A 143 -9.07 -16.20 12.64
CA GLY A 143 -9.97 -17.06 11.87
C GLY A 143 -9.50 -17.41 10.44
N ARG A 144 -8.37 -16.85 9.99
CA ARG A 144 -7.68 -17.25 8.73
C ARG A 144 -6.41 -18.08 8.97
N PHE A 145 -6.07 -18.33 10.23
CA PHE A 145 -4.88 -19.08 10.59
C PHE A 145 -5.07 -20.56 10.33
N ALA A 146 -4.21 -21.11 9.49
CA ALA A 146 -4.23 -22.49 9.03
C ALA A 146 -2.82 -23.09 9.05
N GLN A 147 -2.68 -24.37 8.74
CA GLN A 147 -1.39 -25.09 8.71
C GLN A 147 -0.33 -24.33 7.88
N ASP A 148 -0.67 -23.88 6.68
CA ASP A 148 0.24 -23.12 5.78
C ASP A 148 0.73 -21.81 6.42
N GLY A 149 -0.11 -21.17 7.26
CA GLY A 149 0.27 -19.98 8.00
C GLY A 149 1.29 -20.27 9.10
N LEU A 150 1.17 -21.43 9.75
CA LEU A 150 2.13 -21.91 10.74
C LEU A 150 3.47 -22.29 10.08
N GLU A 151 3.43 -22.96 8.92
CA GLU A 151 4.60 -23.26 8.08
C GLU A 151 5.36 -21.98 7.72
N PHE A 152 4.64 -20.96 7.24
CA PHE A 152 5.24 -19.67 6.88
C PHE A 152 5.87 -18.94 8.08
N ILE A 153 5.22 -18.97 9.25
CA ILE A 153 5.77 -18.36 10.47
C ILE A 153 7.09 -19.05 10.88
N PHE A 154 7.10 -20.38 10.95
CA PHE A 154 8.29 -21.12 11.38
C PHE A 154 9.43 -21.04 10.36
N SER A 155 9.11 -20.97 9.06
CA SER A 155 10.08 -20.67 8.01
C SER A 155 10.79 -19.34 8.23
N ASN A 156 10.05 -18.27 8.52
CA ASN A 156 10.63 -16.97 8.83
C ASN A 156 11.41 -16.98 10.17
N ILE A 157 10.92 -17.70 11.20
CA ILE A 157 11.60 -17.81 12.50
C ILE A 157 12.97 -18.47 12.33
N VAL A 158 13.05 -19.57 11.58
CA VAL A 158 14.34 -20.27 11.37
C VAL A 158 15.33 -19.37 10.62
N VAL A 159 14.89 -18.66 9.58
CA VAL A 159 15.75 -17.69 8.87
C VAL A 159 16.23 -16.58 9.82
N ALA A 160 15.34 -16.02 10.64
CA ALA A 160 15.67 -14.96 11.59
C ALA A 160 16.65 -15.44 12.68
N MET A 161 16.38 -16.59 13.30
CA MET A 161 17.26 -17.19 14.32
C MET A 161 18.68 -17.40 13.79
N LYS A 162 18.78 -18.02 12.61
CA LYS A 162 20.09 -18.25 11.95
C LYS A 162 20.77 -16.94 11.55
N ALA A 163 20.03 -15.96 11.04
CA ALA A 163 20.60 -14.65 10.70
C ALA A 163 21.09 -13.89 11.94
N MET A 164 20.44 -14.05 13.09
CA MET A 164 20.87 -13.49 14.38
C MET A 164 22.09 -14.23 14.99
N GLY A 165 22.52 -15.33 14.40
CA GLY A 165 23.60 -16.17 14.94
C GLY A 165 23.18 -17.05 16.12
N GLU A 166 21.87 -17.19 16.34
CA GLU A 166 21.30 -17.98 17.42
C GLU A 166 20.91 -19.38 16.91
N SER A 167 21.20 -20.42 17.68
CA SER A 167 20.92 -21.81 17.33
C SER A 167 19.96 -22.50 18.32
N GLU A 168 19.40 -21.76 19.27
CA GLU A 168 18.54 -22.28 20.31
C GLU A 168 17.35 -21.35 20.57
N PHE A 169 16.13 -21.88 20.61
CA PHE A 169 14.96 -21.11 21.06
C PHE A 169 13.91 -21.98 21.77
N ALA A 170 13.04 -21.33 22.55
CA ALA A 170 11.88 -21.99 23.16
C ALA A 170 10.56 -21.42 22.63
N THR A 171 9.55 -22.27 22.49
CA THR A 171 8.21 -21.86 22.06
C THR A 171 7.14 -22.83 22.57
N SER A 172 5.91 -22.34 22.69
CA SER A 172 4.71 -23.19 22.80
C SER A 172 4.24 -23.60 21.40
N LEU A 173 3.47 -24.70 21.29
CA LEU A 173 2.89 -25.09 20.00
C LEU A 173 1.81 -24.08 19.55
N LEU A 174 2.16 -23.22 18.60
CA LEU A 174 1.30 -22.11 18.15
C LEU A 174 0.03 -22.64 17.45
N GLY A 175 -1.10 -21.95 17.63
CA GLY A 175 -2.38 -22.30 16.98
C GLY A 175 -3.16 -23.47 17.57
N THR A 176 -2.71 -24.07 18.69
CA THR A 176 -3.43 -25.19 19.34
C THR A 176 -4.28 -24.78 20.54
N ARG A 177 -4.21 -23.51 20.95
CA ARG A 177 -4.80 -23.07 22.21
C ARG A 177 -6.29 -22.80 22.12
N ARG A 178 -6.79 -22.19 21.04
CA ARG A 178 -8.22 -21.95 20.80
C ARG A 178 -8.81 -23.02 19.88
N SER A 179 -8.13 -24.17 19.78
CA SER A 179 -8.46 -25.28 18.90
C SER A 179 -8.55 -24.87 17.42
N GLU A 180 -7.73 -23.91 17.00
CA GLU A 180 -7.67 -23.47 15.60
C GLU A 180 -7.06 -24.56 14.70
N LEU A 181 -6.04 -25.24 15.22
CA LEU A 181 -5.41 -26.41 14.64
C LEU A 181 -5.49 -27.58 15.61
N SER A 182 -5.69 -28.77 15.08
CA SER A 182 -5.38 -29.99 15.83
C SER A 182 -3.87 -30.07 16.12
N ILE A 183 -3.48 -30.79 17.17
CA ILE A 183 -2.06 -30.99 17.50
C ILE A 183 -1.31 -31.59 16.30
N ALA A 184 -1.93 -32.53 15.57
CA ALA A 184 -1.35 -33.14 14.38
C ALA A 184 -1.08 -32.13 13.25
N GLU A 185 -2.03 -31.24 12.94
CA GLU A 185 -1.86 -30.18 11.93
C GLU A 185 -0.78 -29.17 12.35
N ALA A 186 -0.78 -28.79 13.63
CA ALA A 186 0.21 -27.86 14.16
C ALA A 186 1.64 -28.44 14.12
N ILE A 187 1.81 -29.72 14.46
CA ILE A 187 3.11 -30.40 14.37
C ILE A 187 3.58 -30.53 12.91
N ARG A 188 2.65 -30.81 11.98
CA ARG A 188 3.00 -30.88 10.56
C ARG A 188 3.49 -29.53 10.03
N GLY A 189 2.73 -28.45 10.24
CA GLY A 189 3.13 -27.10 9.82
C GLY A 189 4.42 -26.62 10.51
N PHE A 190 4.63 -27.00 11.77
CA PHE A 190 5.87 -26.72 12.50
C PHE A 190 7.09 -27.39 11.86
N VAL A 191 7.01 -28.69 11.53
CA VAL A 191 8.11 -29.43 10.92
C VAL A 191 8.39 -28.95 9.50
N GLU A 192 7.33 -28.79 8.67
CA GLU A 192 7.44 -28.28 7.29
C GLU A 192 8.04 -26.87 7.26
N GLY A 193 7.64 -26.00 8.20
CA GLY A 193 8.18 -24.65 8.32
C GLY A 193 9.67 -24.62 8.67
N ILE A 194 10.14 -25.56 9.51
CA ILE A 194 11.58 -25.68 9.82
C ILE A 194 12.38 -26.10 8.58
N GLU A 195 11.85 -27.04 7.80
CA GLU A 195 12.49 -27.50 6.56
C GLU A 195 12.55 -26.37 5.51
N ASP A 196 11.45 -25.67 5.25
CA ASP A 196 11.41 -24.53 4.32
C ASP A 196 12.33 -23.39 4.78
N GLY A 197 12.35 -23.09 6.09
CA GLY A 197 13.26 -22.11 6.67
C GLY A 197 14.74 -22.48 6.48
N TYR A 198 15.08 -23.78 6.60
CA TYR A 198 16.44 -24.28 6.35
C TYR A 198 16.84 -24.16 4.88
N GLU A 199 15.96 -24.52 3.95
CA GLU A 199 16.20 -24.36 2.52
C GLU A 199 16.42 -22.89 2.16
N ARG A 200 15.60 -21.99 2.71
CA ARG A 200 15.72 -20.54 2.51
C ARG A 200 17.04 -19.98 3.03
N ILE A 201 17.46 -20.32 4.25
CA ILE A 201 18.73 -19.80 4.79
C ILE A 201 19.94 -20.35 4.02
N CYS A 202 19.89 -21.59 3.55
CA CYS A 202 20.93 -22.15 2.66
C CYS A 202 20.99 -21.39 1.33
N ALA A 203 19.84 -21.12 0.71
CA ALA A 203 19.76 -20.33 -0.52
C ALA A 203 20.26 -18.89 -0.31
N ILE A 204 19.93 -18.27 0.84
CA ILE A 204 20.43 -16.95 1.22
C ILE A 204 21.95 -17.00 1.37
N ALA A 205 22.50 -17.96 2.12
CA ALA A 205 23.93 -18.11 2.35
C ALA A 205 24.71 -18.24 1.02
N GLN A 206 24.20 -19.01 0.06
CA GLN A 206 24.79 -19.15 -1.28
C GLN A 206 24.71 -17.87 -2.13
N ALA A 207 23.72 -17.01 -1.89
CA ALA A 207 23.51 -15.78 -2.64
C ALA A 207 24.26 -14.56 -2.08
N VAL A 208 24.75 -14.61 -0.83
CA VAL A 208 25.50 -13.52 -0.19
C VAL A 208 26.96 -13.52 -0.66
N LYS A 209 27.50 -12.33 -1.00
CA LYS A 209 28.87 -12.18 -1.53
C LYS A 209 29.91 -11.75 -0.48
N GLN A 210 29.46 -11.16 0.63
CA GLN A 210 30.29 -10.79 1.79
C GLN A 210 29.91 -11.73 2.94
N ASP A 211 30.88 -12.19 3.72
CA ASP A 211 30.66 -13.10 4.87
C ASP A 211 29.94 -14.43 4.54
N GLN A 212 29.93 -14.84 3.28
CA GLN A 212 29.36 -16.11 2.79
C GLN A 212 29.80 -17.30 3.65
N LYS A 213 31.11 -17.43 3.91
CA LYS A 213 31.65 -18.52 4.75
C LYS A 213 31.16 -18.48 6.20
N SER A 214 30.81 -17.30 6.70
CA SER A 214 30.24 -17.14 8.05
C SER A 214 28.78 -17.55 8.06
N LEU A 215 27.99 -17.11 7.09
CA LEU A 215 26.58 -17.48 6.97
C LEU A 215 26.39 -18.97 6.63
N GLU A 216 27.24 -19.54 5.77
CA GLU A 216 27.30 -20.98 5.49
C GLU A 216 27.59 -21.77 6.77
N ARG A 217 28.55 -21.32 7.59
CA ARG A 217 28.85 -21.94 8.88
C ARG A 217 27.67 -21.89 9.85
N VAL A 218 26.94 -20.78 9.90
CA VAL A 218 25.77 -20.64 10.80
C VAL A 218 24.57 -21.44 10.29
N ALA A 219 24.36 -21.50 8.96
CA ALA A 219 23.30 -22.28 8.33
C ALA A 219 23.41 -23.77 8.70
N VAL A 220 24.62 -24.33 8.70
CA VAL A 220 24.85 -25.77 8.99
C VAL A 220 24.91 -26.14 10.47
N GLN A 221 24.88 -25.15 11.39
CA GLN A 221 24.88 -25.46 12.81
C GLN A 221 23.59 -26.20 13.22
N PRO A 222 23.64 -27.17 14.14
CA PRO A 222 22.44 -27.80 14.66
C PRO A 222 21.49 -26.78 15.30
N LEU A 223 20.18 -26.97 15.13
CA LEU A 223 19.14 -26.14 15.74
C LEU A 223 18.55 -26.87 16.95
N SER A 224 18.51 -26.22 18.11
CA SER A 224 17.86 -26.76 19.32
C SER A 224 16.55 -26.02 19.58
N ILE A 225 15.45 -26.75 19.66
CA ILE A 225 14.12 -26.20 19.87
C ILE A 225 13.52 -26.79 21.14
N LYS A 226 13.17 -25.93 22.09
CA LYS A 226 12.48 -26.33 23.32
C LYS A 226 10.98 -26.09 23.16
N LEU A 227 10.22 -27.17 23.02
CA LEU A 227 8.75 -27.12 23.01
C LEU A 227 8.22 -27.23 24.44
N VAL A 228 7.55 -26.18 24.90
CA VAL A 228 7.10 -26.04 26.28
C VAL A 228 5.58 -26.07 26.33
N HIS A 229 5.03 -26.91 27.21
CA HIS A 229 3.59 -26.97 27.46
C HIS A 229 3.32 -27.20 28.96
N SER A 230 2.28 -26.55 29.49
CA SER A 230 1.92 -26.63 30.92
C SER A 230 1.12 -27.91 31.26
N ASP A 231 0.41 -28.46 30.28
CA ASP A 231 -0.36 -29.72 30.40
C ASP A 231 0.49 -30.93 29.97
N LYS A 232 0.58 -31.95 30.83
CA LYS A 232 1.32 -33.20 30.60
C LYS A 232 0.69 -34.06 29.51
N ASP A 233 -0.62 -34.14 29.45
CA ASP A 233 -1.33 -35.03 28.52
C ASP A 233 -1.19 -34.50 27.09
N LYS A 234 -1.34 -33.18 26.91
CA LYS A 234 -1.07 -32.53 25.62
C LYS A 234 0.39 -32.63 25.21
N LEU A 235 1.34 -32.52 26.15
CA LEU A 235 2.76 -32.70 25.85
C LEU A 235 3.07 -34.13 25.39
N GLN A 236 2.40 -35.14 25.95
CA GLN A 236 2.51 -36.52 25.49
C GLN A 236 1.90 -36.71 24.09
N GLN A 237 0.74 -36.11 23.81
CA GLN A 237 0.15 -36.13 22.45
C GLN A 237 1.08 -35.48 21.41
N ILE A 238 1.71 -34.35 21.76
CA ILE A 238 2.73 -33.70 20.92
C ILE A 238 3.89 -34.65 20.63
N ARG A 239 4.35 -35.41 21.65
CA ARG A 239 5.42 -36.39 21.49
C ARG A 239 5.03 -37.50 20.51
N ASP A 240 3.86 -38.08 20.70
CA ASP A 240 3.39 -39.22 19.90
C ASP A 240 3.25 -38.81 18.41
N GLU A 241 2.74 -37.61 18.14
CA GLU A 241 2.62 -37.07 16.78
C GLU A 241 3.98 -36.74 16.15
N LEU A 242 4.93 -36.18 16.92
CA LEU A 242 6.30 -35.94 16.45
C LEU A 242 7.02 -37.26 16.13
N ASP A 243 6.91 -38.26 17.00
CA ASP A 243 7.50 -39.59 16.79
C ASP A 243 6.88 -40.27 15.56
N ALA A 244 5.57 -40.15 15.34
CA ALA A 244 4.90 -40.69 14.15
C ALA A 244 5.37 -40.02 12.85
N LEU A 245 5.55 -38.70 12.85
CA LEU A 245 5.92 -37.93 11.67
C LEU A 245 7.39 -38.14 11.29
N VAL A 246 8.29 -38.19 12.27
CA VAL A 246 9.74 -38.45 12.08
C VAL A 246 10.01 -39.89 11.62
N ASN A 247 9.22 -40.87 12.08
CA ASN A 247 9.39 -42.28 11.68
C ASN A 247 8.67 -42.65 10.36
N GLY A 248 7.73 -41.82 9.90
CA GLY A 248 6.84 -42.15 8.77
C GLY A 248 7.34 -41.73 7.39
N LYS A 249 7.80 -40.47 7.22
CA LYS A 249 8.34 -39.95 5.96
C LYS A 249 9.80 -39.50 6.18
N PRO A 250 10.76 -39.88 5.32
CA PRO A 250 12.11 -39.36 5.42
C PRO A 250 12.09 -37.84 5.17
N ALA A 251 12.49 -37.08 6.19
CA ALA A 251 12.75 -35.66 6.09
C ALA A 251 13.78 -35.40 4.97
N ARG A 252 13.57 -34.35 4.16
CA ARG A 252 14.30 -34.20 2.89
C ARG A 252 15.80 -34.01 3.07
N ASN A 253 16.19 -33.17 4.03
CA ASN A 253 17.59 -32.80 4.33
C ASN A 253 17.81 -32.45 5.83
N THR A 254 16.96 -32.95 6.71
CA THR A 254 16.93 -32.58 8.14
C THR A 254 16.82 -33.82 9.02
N LYS A 255 17.66 -33.91 10.05
CA LYS A 255 17.62 -35.01 11.03
C LYS A 255 17.01 -34.53 12.34
N PHE A 256 15.79 -34.98 12.62
CA PHE A 256 15.11 -34.68 13.87
C PHE A 256 15.50 -35.67 14.97
N THR A 257 15.87 -35.14 16.14
CA THR A 257 16.07 -35.92 17.37
C THR A 257 15.12 -35.38 18.44
N ILE A 258 14.26 -36.23 18.99
CA ILE A 258 13.29 -35.86 20.00
C ILE A 258 13.79 -36.34 21.37
N SER A 259 13.84 -35.43 22.35
CA SER A 259 14.26 -35.75 23.72
C SER A 259 13.31 -35.12 24.75
N ARG A 260 13.32 -35.66 25.97
CA ARG A 260 12.59 -35.08 27.11
C ARG A 260 13.57 -34.31 27.99
N GLY A 261 13.33 -33.02 28.20
CA GLY A 261 14.14 -32.15 29.06
C GLY A 261 13.70 -32.22 30.54
N PRO A 262 14.42 -31.55 31.46
CA PRO A 262 14.00 -31.40 32.85
C PRO A 262 12.74 -30.54 32.94
N ASP A 263 11.91 -30.81 33.94
CA ASP A 263 10.73 -30.00 34.22
C ASP A 263 11.14 -28.63 34.77
N VAL A 264 10.36 -27.61 34.41
CA VAL A 264 10.52 -26.26 34.94
C VAL A 264 9.27 -25.88 35.71
N ASP A 265 9.41 -24.95 36.64
CA ASP A 265 8.26 -24.45 37.38
C ASP A 265 7.20 -23.90 36.41
N PRO A 266 5.91 -24.11 36.69
CA PRO A 266 4.84 -23.51 35.90
C PRO A 266 5.00 -21.99 35.89
N ASP A 267 4.49 -21.34 34.83
CA ASP A 267 4.44 -19.89 34.81
C ASP A 267 3.66 -19.42 36.06
N PRO A 268 4.10 -18.34 36.74
CA PRO A 268 3.51 -17.94 38.02
C PRO A 268 2.00 -17.79 37.92
N GLU A 269 1.26 -18.42 38.85
CA GLU A 269 -0.17 -18.13 39.02
C GLU A 269 -0.28 -16.66 39.44
N ALA A 270 -1.05 -15.89 38.68
CA ALA A 270 -1.07 -14.45 38.82
C ALA A 270 -1.79 -14.03 40.11
N ASP A 271 -1.05 -13.66 41.14
CA ASP A 271 -1.58 -12.77 42.19
C ASP A 271 -1.75 -11.38 41.58
N ALA A 272 -2.99 -10.90 41.52
CA ALA A 272 -3.33 -9.63 40.89
C ALA A 272 -2.63 -8.46 41.60
N GLN A 273 -1.80 -7.70 40.88
CA GLN A 273 -1.32 -6.40 41.34
C GLN A 273 -2.47 -5.38 41.37
N ALA A 274 -2.30 -4.24 42.06
CA ALA A 274 -3.30 -3.14 42.05
C ALA A 274 -3.65 -2.64 40.63
N ALA A 275 -2.72 -2.79 39.67
CA ALA A 275 -2.91 -2.52 38.25
C ALA A 275 -3.65 -3.66 37.49
N ASP A 276 -3.69 -4.88 38.05
CA ASP A 276 -4.35 -6.09 37.53
C ASP A 276 -5.72 -6.38 38.20
N VAL A 277 -6.24 -5.50 39.07
CA VAL A 277 -7.47 -5.79 39.86
C VAL A 277 -8.73 -5.91 39.00
N GLU A 278 -8.71 -5.46 37.74
CA GLU A 278 -9.80 -5.77 36.81
C GLU A 278 -9.36 -6.87 35.85
N PRO A 279 -9.89 -8.10 35.97
CA PRO A 279 -9.70 -9.09 34.92
C PRO A 279 -10.37 -8.54 33.65
N ASP A 280 -9.57 -8.20 32.64
CA ASP A 280 -10.07 -7.86 31.31
C ASP A 280 -11.03 -8.98 30.88
N ARG A 281 -12.32 -8.64 30.78
CA ARG A 281 -13.34 -9.62 30.42
C ARG A 281 -13.08 -10.07 28.99
N PRO A 282 -13.12 -11.38 28.70
CA PRO A 282 -12.89 -11.90 27.37
C PRO A 282 -13.80 -11.19 26.36
N VAL A 283 -13.25 -10.81 25.21
CA VAL A 283 -13.98 -10.13 24.13
C VAL A 283 -14.30 -11.15 23.03
N THR A 284 -15.58 -11.27 22.71
CA THR A 284 -16.04 -11.97 21.52
C THR A 284 -16.09 -10.99 20.36
N TYR A 285 -15.44 -11.33 19.25
CA TYR A 285 -15.55 -10.64 17.97
C TYR A 285 -16.59 -11.35 17.12
N LEU A 286 -17.62 -10.63 16.69
CA LEU A 286 -18.68 -11.13 15.83
C LEU A 286 -18.73 -10.31 14.55
N ARG A 287 -18.32 -10.91 13.44
CA ARG A 287 -18.37 -10.30 12.12
C ARG A 287 -19.72 -10.58 11.47
N ILE A 288 -20.31 -9.51 10.91
CA ILE A 288 -21.61 -9.53 10.26
C ILE A 288 -21.54 -8.71 8.98
N THR A 289 -21.63 -9.37 7.82
CA THR A 289 -21.62 -8.69 6.50
C THR A 289 -22.81 -9.12 5.66
N ARG A 290 -23.15 -8.32 4.65
CA ARG A 290 -24.26 -8.64 3.74
C ARG A 290 -23.72 -8.99 2.34
N SER A 291 -24.16 -10.12 1.80
CA SER A 291 -23.76 -10.56 0.45
C SER A 291 -24.48 -9.74 -0.63
N LYS A 292 -23.75 -9.30 -1.67
CA LYS A 292 -24.29 -8.61 -2.85
C LYS A 292 -24.77 -9.57 -3.96
N SER A 293 -24.65 -10.88 -3.74
CA SER A 293 -25.06 -11.90 -4.69
C SER A 293 -26.58 -12.03 -4.71
N ALA A 294 -27.23 -11.78 -5.86
CA ALA A 294 -28.60 -12.23 -6.08
C ALA A 294 -28.72 -13.74 -5.76
N PRO A 295 -29.88 -14.22 -5.26
CA PRO A 295 -30.02 -15.60 -4.84
C PRO A 295 -29.71 -16.54 -6.01
N ARG A 296 -28.85 -17.51 -5.74
CA ARG A 296 -28.49 -18.58 -6.66
C ARG A 296 -29.70 -19.50 -6.81
N VAL A 297 -30.65 -19.12 -7.67
CA VAL A 297 -31.78 -19.98 -8.03
C VAL A 297 -31.18 -21.29 -8.55
N MET A 298 -31.40 -22.37 -7.82
CA MET A 298 -31.07 -23.72 -8.26
C MET A 298 -31.68 -23.94 -9.64
N ARG A 299 -30.86 -23.98 -10.68
CA ARG A 299 -31.27 -24.47 -12.00
C ARG A 299 -31.62 -25.94 -11.84
N ALA A 300 -32.90 -26.22 -11.65
CA ALA A 300 -33.46 -27.51 -12.01
C ALA A 300 -33.16 -27.75 -13.49
N LYS A 301 -32.66 -28.95 -13.79
CA LYS A 301 -32.29 -29.42 -15.13
C LYS A 301 -33.39 -29.07 -16.13
N SER A 302 -33.04 -28.35 -17.21
CA SER A 302 -33.90 -28.25 -18.38
C SER A 302 -33.12 -28.48 -19.67
N ASP A 303 -33.80 -29.25 -20.51
CA ASP A 303 -33.56 -29.86 -21.81
C ASP A 303 -32.83 -28.96 -22.87
N PRO A 304 -31.89 -29.48 -23.68
CA PRO A 304 -31.14 -28.68 -24.68
C PRO A 304 -31.92 -28.28 -25.95
N SER A 305 -33.25 -28.41 -26.01
CA SER A 305 -34.00 -28.39 -27.28
C SER A 305 -35.05 -27.29 -27.45
N ALA A 306 -34.83 -26.07 -26.95
CA ALA A 306 -35.72 -24.93 -27.19
C ALA A 306 -35.01 -23.69 -27.77
N LYS A 307 -35.39 -23.33 -29.00
CA LYS A 307 -34.92 -22.13 -29.73
C LYS A 307 -35.31 -20.84 -28.99
N ALA A 308 -34.33 -19.98 -28.72
CA ALA A 308 -34.51 -18.70 -28.03
C ALA A 308 -35.36 -17.71 -28.86
N ARG A 309 -36.50 -17.31 -28.32
CA ARG A 309 -37.24 -16.09 -28.72
C ARG A 309 -36.69 -14.90 -27.92
N LYS A 310 -36.59 -13.73 -28.57
CA LYS A 310 -36.17 -12.45 -27.96
C LYS A 310 -37.03 -12.11 -26.71
N PRO A 311 -36.43 -11.66 -25.59
CA PRO A 311 -37.20 -11.17 -24.45
C PRO A 311 -37.72 -9.75 -24.68
N ALA A 312 -38.95 -9.50 -24.23
CA ALA A 312 -39.58 -8.18 -24.17
C ALA A 312 -39.25 -7.46 -22.86
N ASP A 313 -39.20 -6.13 -22.92
CA ASP A 313 -38.97 -5.20 -21.81
C ASP A 313 -40.12 -5.23 -20.79
N HIS A 314 -39.95 -5.99 -19.70
CA HIS A 314 -40.58 -5.68 -18.40
C HIS A 314 -39.67 -6.20 -17.27
N PRO A 315 -39.36 -5.40 -16.23
CA PRO A 315 -38.56 -5.86 -15.10
C PRO A 315 -39.35 -6.92 -14.33
N ALA A 316 -38.80 -8.14 -14.24
CA ALA A 316 -39.42 -9.22 -13.48
C ALA A 316 -39.44 -8.87 -11.98
N THR A 317 -40.64 -8.65 -11.43
CA THR A 317 -40.84 -8.45 -9.99
C THR A 317 -40.45 -9.71 -9.23
N ASN A 318 -39.43 -9.65 -8.37
CA ASN A 318 -39.07 -10.79 -7.52
C ASN A 318 -40.15 -11.01 -6.44
N LEU A 319 -40.92 -12.11 -6.56
CA LEU A 319 -42.00 -12.46 -5.63
C LEU A 319 -41.50 -12.94 -4.26
N PHE A 320 -40.22 -13.30 -4.13
CA PHE A 320 -39.60 -13.75 -2.88
C PHE A 320 -38.26 -13.02 -2.68
N PRO A 321 -38.29 -11.73 -2.29
CA PRO A 321 -37.06 -10.96 -2.10
C PRO A 321 -36.34 -11.47 -0.84
N THR A 322 -35.11 -11.96 -1.01
CA THR A 322 -34.26 -12.44 0.07
C THR A 322 -32.95 -11.65 0.17
N GLU A 323 -32.39 -11.62 1.36
CA GLU A 323 -31.07 -11.06 1.68
C GLU A 323 -30.27 -12.13 2.42
N VAL A 324 -28.95 -12.17 2.17
CA VAL A 324 -28.06 -13.13 2.82
C VAL A 324 -27.07 -12.38 3.72
N PHE A 325 -27.12 -12.68 5.01
CA PHE A 325 -26.19 -12.20 6.03
C PHE A 325 -25.13 -13.26 6.30
N GLN A 326 -23.88 -12.83 6.47
CA GLN A 326 -22.76 -13.73 6.72
C GLN A 326 -22.21 -13.44 8.12
N PHE A 327 -22.23 -14.46 8.98
CA PHE A 327 -21.79 -14.41 10.37
C PHE A 327 -20.50 -15.21 10.54
N SER A 328 -19.49 -14.66 11.20
CA SER A 328 -18.32 -15.42 11.66
C SER A 328 -17.85 -14.86 13.00
N ALA A 329 -17.37 -15.70 13.90
CA ALA A 329 -17.05 -15.26 15.25
C ALA A 329 -15.75 -15.82 15.79
N LEU A 330 -15.14 -15.06 16.69
CA LEU A 330 -13.94 -15.43 17.40
C LEU A 330 -14.11 -15.05 18.87
N SER A 331 -13.83 -15.99 19.77
CA SER A 331 -13.71 -15.71 21.20
C SER A 331 -12.41 -16.28 21.75
N ASP A 332 -12.15 -16.07 23.03
CA ASP A 332 -10.99 -16.66 23.72
C ASP A 332 -11.03 -18.19 23.83
N LEU A 333 -12.20 -18.80 23.60
CA LEU A 333 -12.42 -20.23 23.77
C LEU A 333 -12.73 -20.97 22.46
N ALA A 334 -13.14 -20.26 21.40
CA ALA A 334 -13.56 -20.90 20.15
C ALA A 334 -13.46 -19.98 18.92
N VAL A 335 -13.19 -20.59 17.76
CA VAL A 335 -13.40 -20.01 16.43
C VAL A 335 -14.66 -20.61 15.83
N VAL A 336 -15.63 -19.77 15.44
CA VAL A 336 -16.85 -20.23 14.75
C VAL A 336 -16.75 -19.86 13.27
N PRO A 337 -16.70 -20.85 12.37
CA PRO A 337 -16.57 -20.62 10.94
C PRO A 337 -17.80 -19.90 10.37
N GLN A 338 -17.65 -19.32 9.18
CA GLN A 338 -18.70 -18.52 8.58
C GLN A 338 -20.03 -19.29 8.41
N ARG A 339 -21.15 -18.61 8.66
CA ARG A 339 -22.51 -19.05 8.35
C ARG A 339 -23.19 -18.02 7.47
N ASP A 340 -23.89 -18.51 6.45
CA ASP A 340 -24.77 -17.70 5.64
C ASP A 340 -26.21 -17.88 6.17
N GLN A 341 -26.86 -16.78 6.52
CA GLN A 341 -28.24 -16.72 6.98
C GLN A 341 -29.08 -15.99 5.93
N GLU A 342 -29.93 -16.73 5.23
CA GLU A 342 -30.88 -16.16 4.28
C GLU A 342 -32.16 -15.74 5.01
N VAL A 343 -32.60 -14.51 4.76
CA VAL A 343 -33.78 -13.89 5.39
C VAL A 343 -34.60 -13.14 4.37
N ASN A 344 -35.87 -12.90 4.68
CA ASN A 344 -36.77 -12.15 3.82
C ASN A 344 -36.45 -10.65 3.88
N ALA A 345 -36.20 -10.05 2.71
CA ALA A 345 -35.78 -8.66 2.58
C ALA A 345 -36.84 -7.66 3.12
N ARG A 346 -38.13 -7.97 2.95
CA ARG A 346 -39.22 -7.12 3.43
C ARG A 346 -39.25 -7.10 4.95
N LEU A 347 -39.11 -8.26 5.59
CA LEU A 347 -39.09 -8.36 7.04
C LEU A 347 -37.89 -7.60 7.62
N MET A 348 -36.71 -7.76 7.02
CA MET A 348 -35.51 -7.05 7.46
C MET A 348 -35.54 -5.55 7.19
N ARG A 349 -36.33 -5.08 6.23
CA ARG A 349 -36.60 -3.66 6.03
C ARG A 349 -37.55 -3.11 7.09
N ASP A 350 -38.62 -3.83 7.41
CA ASP A 350 -39.72 -3.29 8.23
C ASP A 350 -39.45 -3.42 9.74
N LEU A 351 -38.72 -4.45 10.17
CA LEU A 351 -38.53 -4.80 11.58
C LEU A 351 -37.72 -3.74 12.36
N PRO A 352 -36.58 -3.21 11.87
CA PRO A 352 -35.81 -2.19 12.58
C PRO A 352 -36.62 -0.95 12.94
N GLY A 353 -37.43 -0.42 12.01
CA GLY A 353 -38.30 0.72 12.26
C GLY A 353 -39.30 0.44 13.39
N ARG A 354 -39.89 -0.75 13.44
CA ARG A 354 -40.81 -1.15 14.53
C ARG A 354 -40.13 -1.28 15.90
N MET A 355 -38.85 -1.62 15.92
CA MET A 355 -38.06 -1.70 17.15
C MET A 355 -37.71 -0.30 17.67
N THR A 356 -37.35 0.62 16.78
CA THR A 356 -36.86 1.96 17.15
C THR A 356 -37.97 3.00 17.34
N ASN A 357 -39.15 2.79 16.78
CA ASN A 357 -40.30 3.69 16.95
C ASN A 357 -41.01 3.45 18.28
N ASP A 358 -41.93 4.36 18.62
CA ASP A 358 -42.76 4.24 19.81
C ASP A 358 -43.64 2.99 19.72
N CYS A 359 -43.44 2.08 20.67
CA CYS A 359 -44.19 0.85 20.83
C CYS A 359 -44.22 0.45 22.30
N THR A 360 -45.06 -0.52 22.65
CA THR A 360 -45.13 -1.02 24.02
C THR A 360 -43.83 -1.78 24.37
N THR A 361 -43.49 -1.85 25.66
CA THR A 361 -42.38 -2.66 26.18
C THR A 361 -42.48 -4.13 25.77
N GLU A 362 -43.70 -4.66 25.69
CA GLU A 362 -43.99 -6.04 25.30
C GLU A 362 -43.74 -6.25 23.80
N ASP A 363 -44.23 -5.34 22.96
CA ASP A 363 -43.98 -5.37 21.52
C ASP A 363 -42.49 -5.25 21.21
N ARG A 364 -41.77 -4.34 21.89
CA ARG A 364 -40.33 -4.17 21.71
C ARG A 364 -39.54 -5.43 22.08
N ALA A 365 -39.92 -6.08 23.18
CA ALA A 365 -39.32 -7.35 23.60
C ALA A 365 -39.59 -8.47 22.59
N ALA A 366 -40.82 -8.54 22.06
CA ALA A 366 -41.19 -9.49 21.02
C ALA A 366 -40.41 -9.25 19.71
N PHE A 367 -40.29 -7.99 19.27
CA PHE A 367 -39.51 -7.63 18.08
C PHE A 367 -38.02 -7.90 18.26
N GLY A 368 -37.43 -7.57 19.41
CA GLY A 368 -36.03 -7.86 19.72
C GLY A 368 -35.72 -9.35 19.75
N THR A 369 -36.62 -10.16 20.34
CA THR A 369 -36.50 -11.62 20.36
C THR A 369 -36.65 -12.20 18.95
N PHE A 370 -37.62 -11.71 18.18
CA PHE A 370 -37.81 -12.13 16.79
C PHE A 370 -36.61 -11.75 15.92
N PHE A 371 -36.05 -10.54 16.08
CA PHE A 371 -34.85 -10.09 15.38
C PHE A 371 -33.68 -11.05 15.61
N THR A 372 -33.43 -11.43 16.86
CA THR A 372 -32.37 -12.39 17.21
C THR A 372 -32.63 -13.78 16.63
N ASN A 373 -33.82 -14.33 16.81
CA ASN A 373 -34.16 -15.68 16.36
C ASN A 373 -34.22 -15.81 14.84
N TYR A 374 -34.57 -14.73 14.14
CA TYR A 374 -34.70 -14.71 12.69
C TYR A 374 -33.36 -14.47 11.98
N LEU A 375 -32.50 -13.62 12.58
CA LEU A 375 -31.28 -13.16 11.91
C LEU A 375 -29.99 -13.81 12.43
N ILE A 376 -29.90 -14.16 13.72
CA ILE A 376 -28.65 -14.66 14.32
C ILE A 376 -28.70 -16.20 14.39
N PRO A 377 -27.77 -16.92 13.74
CA PRO A 377 -27.75 -18.39 13.77
C PRO A 377 -27.54 -18.96 15.18
N ASP A 378 -28.07 -20.15 15.43
CA ASP A 378 -28.14 -20.79 16.76
C ASP A 378 -26.77 -20.95 17.47
N ASP A 379 -25.71 -21.25 16.71
CA ASP A 379 -24.34 -21.40 17.21
C ASP A 379 -23.72 -20.04 17.62
N PHE A 380 -24.20 -18.93 17.05
CA PHE A 380 -23.75 -17.57 17.38
C PHE A 380 -24.55 -16.97 18.54
N ARG A 381 -25.81 -17.36 18.73
CA ARG A 381 -26.64 -16.86 19.83
C ARG A 381 -25.99 -17.10 21.19
N LYS A 382 -25.41 -18.28 21.40
CA LYS A 382 -24.66 -18.63 22.64
C LYS A 382 -23.51 -17.67 22.94
N LEU A 383 -22.86 -17.12 21.91
CA LEU A 383 -21.77 -16.16 22.07
C LEU A 383 -22.27 -14.76 22.45
N THR A 384 -23.51 -14.43 22.10
CA THR A 384 -24.19 -13.18 22.48
C THR A 384 -24.91 -13.24 23.84
N GLU A 385 -24.96 -14.43 24.45
CA GLU A 385 -25.60 -14.67 25.75
C GLU A 385 -24.58 -14.82 26.90
N GLY A 386 -23.30 -15.06 26.57
CA GLY A 386 -22.23 -15.29 27.52
C GLY A 386 -21.76 -14.02 28.26
N PRO A 387 -20.92 -14.16 29.29
CA PRO A 387 -20.46 -13.02 30.12
C PRO A 387 -19.38 -12.13 29.45
N ALA A 388 -18.98 -12.48 28.22
CA ALA A 388 -17.94 -11.82 27.44
C ALA A 388 -18.43 -10.49 26.85
N ASN A 389 -17.53 -9.51 26.74
CA ASN A 389 -17.81 -8.29 25.99
C ASN A 389 -17.94 -8.63 24.49
N LEU A 390 -18.63 -7.81 23.71
CA LEU A 390 -18.92 -8.09 22.30
C LEU A 390 -18.49 -6.94 21.40
N THR A 391 -17.63 -7.24 20.43
CA THR A 391 -17.27 -6.31 19.34
C THR A 391 -17.92 -6.80 18.05
N LEU A 392 -18.80 -5.99 17.47
CA LEU A 392 -19.47 -6.26 16.21
C LEU A 392 -18.67 -5.68 15.05
N GLU A 393 -18.07 -6.53 14.21
CA GLU A 393 -17.43 -6.09 12.97
C GLU A 393 -18.47 -6.00 11.86
N VAL A 394 -18.81 -4.79 11.43
CA VAL A 394 -19.91 -4.48 10.51
C VAL A 394 -19.43 -3.72 9.29
N ASP A 395 -20.17 -3.83 8.18
CA ASP A 395 -20.01 -2.97 7.01
C ASP A 395 -21.08 -1.87 7.00
N GLU A 396 -21.01 -0.94 6.04
CA GLU A 396 -21.98 0.16 5.91
C GLU A 396 -23.44 -0.33 5.81
N THR A 397 -23.65 -1.52 5.24
CA THR A 397 -24.99 -2.08 5.03
C THR A 397 -25.54 -2.82 6.24
N THR A 398 -24.67 -3.35 7.12
CA THR A 398 -25.07 -4.05 8.35
C THR A 398 -25.00 -3.16 9.59
N ALA A 399 -24.27 -2.05 9.55
CA ALA A 399 -24.21 -1.07 10.64
C ALA A 399 -25.55 -0.35 10.89
N VAL A 400 -26.45 -0.29 9.91
CA VAL A 400 -27.74 0.43 10.08
C VAL A 400 -28.75 -0.28 10.98
N TYR A 401 -28.50 -1.53 11.37
CA TYR A 401 -29.43 -2.33 12.20
C TYR A 401 -29.23 -2.05 13.70
N PRO A 402 -30.32 -2.09 14.51
CA PRO A 402 -30.27 -1.80 15.94
C PRO A 402 -29.80 -3.03 16.75
N TRP A 403 -28.55 -3.44 16.56
CA TRP A 403 -27.97 -4.64 17.18
C TRP A 403 -28.04 -4.63 18.72
N GLU A 404 -27.94 -3.45 19.33
CA GLU A 404 -28.04 -3.23 20.78
C GLU A 404 -29.42 -3.66 21.32
N MET A 405 -30.45 -3.68 20.47
CA MET A 405 -31.82 -4.07 20.78
C MET A 405 -32.13 -5.54 20.44
N ALA A 406 -31.14 -6.33 20.00
CA ALA A 406 -31.29 -7.77 19.88
C ALA A 406 -31.57 -8.36 21.27
N GLY A 407 -32.68 -9.10 21.41
CA GLY A 407 -33.17 -9.61 22.69
C GLY A 407 -33.17 -11.13 22.76
N HIS A 408 -33.06 -11.68 23.97
CA HIS A 408 -33.21 -13.10 24.24
C HIS A 408 -34.31 -13.32 25.28
N GLN A 409 -35.27 -14.19 24.99
CA GLN A 409 -36.35 -14.45 25.93
C GLN A 409 -35.85 -15.33 27.09
N LYS A 410 -35.93 -14.83 28.33
CA LYS A 410 -35.67 -15.59 29.56
C LYS A 410 -36.92 -15.59 30.46
N PHE A 411 -36.97 -16.49 31.44
CA PHE A 411 -38.07 -16.57 32.41
C PHE A 411 -38.26 -15.27 33.21
N SER A 412 -37.19 -14.49 33.41
CA SER A 412 -37.19 -13.24 34.16
C SER A 412 -37.44 -11.98 33.29
N GLY A 413 -37.72 -12.13 31.99
CA GLY A 413 -37.86 -11.03 31.03
C GLY A 413 -36.96 -11.18 29.80
N THR A 414 -36.91 -10.13 28.97
CA THR A 414 -36.11 -10.12 27.73
C THR A 414 -34.90 -9.20 27.89
N PRO A 415 -33.73 -9.71 28.36
CA PRO A 415 -32.49 -8.95 28.30
C PRO A 415 -32.12 -8.61 26.84
N TYR A 416 -31.70 -7.38 26.62
CA TYR A 416 -31.18 -6.91 25.34
C TYR A 416 -29.65 -6.96 25.33
N LEU A 417 -29.07 -7.09 24.15
CA LEU A 417 -27.62 -7.14 23.94
C LEU A 417 -26.90 -5.94 24.56
N GLY A 418 -27.38 -4.72 24.27
CA GLY A 418 -26.74 -3.47 24.70
C GLY A 418 -26.88 -3.15 26.19
N THR A 419 -27.80 -3.80 26.90
CA THR A 419 -28.01 -3.66 28.35
C THR A 419 -27.39 -4.79 29.16
N ASN A 420 -27.26 -5.97 28.56
CA ASN A 420 -26.65 -7.14 29.18
C ASN A 420 -25.12 -7.18 28.99
N LEU A 421 -24.62 -6.79 27.82
CA LEU A 421 -23.20 -6.84 27.45
C LEU A 421 -22.62 -5.45 27.20
N ALA A 422 -21.31 -5.32 27.37
CA ALA A 422 -20.59 -4.19 26.77
C ALA A 422 -20.46 -4.46 25.27
N VAL A 423 -21.02 -3.57 24.44
CA VAL A 423 -21.13 -3.76 22.99
C VAL A 423 -20.50 -2.57 22.29
N SER A 424 -19.54 -2.83 21.40
CA SER A 424 -19.02 -1.87 20.44
C SER A 424 -19.13 -2.38 19.01
N ARG A 425 -18.91 -1.48 18.06
CA ARG A 425 -18.92 -1.72 16.62
C ARG A 425 -17.56 -1.33 16.03
N GLN A 426 -17.12 -2.05 15.02
CA GLN A 426 -15.94 -1.71 14.22
C GLN A 426 -16.28 -1.82 12.74
N PHE A 427 -15.89 -0.81 11.96
CA PHE A 427 -16.11 -0.84 10.52
C PHE A 427 -15.08 -1.73 9.83
N ARG A 428 -15.56 -2.62 8.97
CA ARG A 428 -14.71 -3.33 8.02
C ARG A 428 -14.46 -2.45 6.80
N SER A 429 -13.43 -1.61 6.87
CA SER A 429 -13.07 -0.70 5.78
C SER A 429 -11.56 -0.47 5.71
N VAL A 430 -11.00 -0.44 4.50
CA VAL A 430 -9.60 -0.03 4.25
C VAL A 430 -9.38 1.45 4.60
N LEU A 431 -10.46 2.22 4.78
CA LEU A 431 -10.47 3.64 5.14
C LEU A 431 -10.47 3.90 6.66
N SER A 432 -10.61 2.86 7.49
CA SER A 432 -10.74 2.99 8.94
C SER A 432 -9.94 1.88 9.61
N PRO A 433 -8.66 2.11 9.98
CA PRO A 433 -7.89 1.12 10.70
C PRO A 433 -8.60 0.76 12.02
N PRO A 434 -8.43 -0.47 12.54
CA PRO A 434 -8.96 -0.81 13.85
C PRO A 434 -8.44 0.23 14.86
N PRO A 435 -9.33 0.76 15.73
CA PRO A 435 -8.98 1.85 16.63
C PRO A 435 -7.73 1.50 17.42
N THR A 436 -6.75 2.40 17.49
CA THR A 436 -5.52 2.27 18.29
C THR A 436 -5.75 2.89 19.65
N SER A 437 -5.37 2.24 20.76
CA SER A 437 -5.55 2.84 22.08
C SER A 437 -4.76 4.15 22.14
N PRO A 438 -5.36 5.24 22.64
CA PRO A 438 -4.67 6.52 22.73
C PRO A 438 -3.45 6.42 23.67
N PRO A 439 -2.39 7.22 23.44
CA PRO A 439 -1.18 7.24 24.28
C PRO A 439 -1.51 7.47 25.76
N ALA A 440 -0.61 7.06 26.66
CA ALA A 440 -0.82 7.20 28.11
C ALA A 440 -1.09 8.68 28.48
N LEU A 441 -2.08 8.89 29.34
CA LEU A 441 -2.34 10.20 29.92
C LEU A 441 -1.13 10.60 30.78
N ASP A 442 -0.53 11.75 30.49
CA ASP A 442 -0.03 12.60 31.56
C ASP A 442 -1.24 12.85 32.49
N ASN A 443 -1.10 13.02 33.80
CA ASN A 443 -2.24 13.06 34.74
C ASN A 443 -3.23 14.25 34.53
N GLU A 444 -3.39 14.78 33.32
CA GLU A 444 -4.28 15.82 32.83
C GLU A 444 -5.35 15.22 31.89
N LEU A 445 -6.60 15.65 32.04
CA LEU A 445 -7.72 15.31 31.16
C LEU A 445 -8.40 16.61 30.71
N LYS A 446 -8.37 16.89 29.40
CA LYS A 446 -8.99 18.08 28.78
C LYS A 446 -10.30 17.71 28.08
N ALA A 447 -11.41 18.28 28.55
CA ALA A 447 -12.72 18.09 27.96
C ALA A 447 -13.25 19.35 27.26
N LEU A 448 -13.86 19.17 26.09
CA LEU A 448 -14.65 20.19 25.40
C LEU A 448 -16.13 19.77 25.44
N ILE A 449 -16.98 20.59 26.05
CA ILE A 449 -18.43 20.37 26.13
C ILE A 449 -19.13 21.41 25.26
N ILE A 450 -19.85 20.96 24.24
CA ILE A 450 -20.64 21.78 23.31
C ILE A 450 -22.09 21.34 23.43
N ALA A 451 -22.99 22.25 23.81
CA ALA A 451 -24.42 21.97 23.90
C ALA A 451 -25.28 23.10 23.33
N ASP A 452 -26.33 22.73 22.62
CA ASP A 452 -27.27 23.66 21.98
C ASP A 452 -26.59 24.81 21.20
N PRO A 453 -25.77 24.51 20.18
CA PRO A 453 -25.00 25.56 19.49
C PRO A 453 -25.84 26.45 18.55
N ALA A 454 -27.03 26.01 18.12
CA ALA A 454 -27.82 26.70 17.11
C ALA A 454 -28.99 27.51 17.70
N ALA A 455 -29.38 28.60 17.02
CA ALA A 455 -30.49 29.46 17.44
C ALA A 455 -31.83 29.13 16.74
N ASP A 456 -32.88 29.82 17.17
CA ASP A 456 -34.21 29.84 16.58
C ASP A 456 -34.84 28.43 16.41
N ARG A 457 -35.21 28.07 15.18
CA ARG A 457 -35.86 26.80 14.81
C ARG A 457 -35.00 25.56 15.03
N LEU A 458 -33.71 25.74 15.33
CA LEU A 458 -32.75 24.67 15.61
C LEU A 458 -32.28 24.69 17.07
N ALA A 459 -32.87 25.53 17.92
CA ALA A 459 -32.57 25.57 19.34
C ALA A 459 -33.09 24.32 20.06
N LEU A 460 -32.26 23.77 20.94
CA LEU A 460 -32.50 22.61 21.78
C LEU A 460 -32.23 22.96 23.25
N PRO A 461 -33.15 23.68 23.93
CA PRO A 461 -32.93 24.10 25.31
C PRO A 461 -32.58 22.96 26.26
N HIS A 462 -33.17 21.78 26.08
CA HIS A 462 -32.89 20.61 26.91
C HIS A 462 -31.52 19.97 26.66
N ALA A 463 -30.87 20.22 25.51
CA ALA A 463 -29.48 19.81 25.30
C ALA A 463 -28.52 20.58 26.22
N ARG A 464 -28.90 21.80 26.65
CA ARG A 464 -28.15 22.58 27.64
C ARG A 464 -28.09 21.88 29.00
N ASP A 465 -29.20 21.25 29.39
CA ASP A 465 -29.30 20.48 30.63
C ASP A 465 -28.39 19.25 30.60
N GLU A 466 -28.30 18.56 29.45
CA GLU A 466 -27.33 17.47 29.25
C GLU A 466 -25.88 17.96 29.39
N GLY A 467 -25.52 19.06 28.71
CA GLY A 467 -24.18 19.64 28.80
C GLY A 467 -23.80 20.07 30.23
N ALA A 468 -24.74 20.69 30.96
CA ALA A 468 -24.57 21.04 32.36
C ALA A 468 -24.35 19.80 33.24
N ALA A 469 -25.13 18.75 33.03
CA ALA A 469 -25.02 17.51 33.80
C ALA A 469 -23.66 16.80 33.59
N VAL A 470 -23.07 16.88 32.40
CA VAL A 470 -21.71 16.39 32.14
C VAL A 470 -20.67 17.15 32.95
N VAL A 471 -20.76 18.49 32.98
CA VAL A 471 -19.85 19.36 33.75
C VAL A 471 -19.92 19.04 35.24
N GLU A 472 -21.13 18.89 35.79
CA GLU A 472 -21.33 18.52 37.19
C GLU A 472 -20.64 17.19 37.54
N VAL A 473 -20.80 16.16 36.69
CA VAL A 473 -20.17 14.85 36.91
C VAL A 473 -18.63 14.93 36.83
N LEU A 474 -18.08 15.74 35.91
CA LEU A 474 -16.64 15.97 35.83
C LEU A 474 -16.09 16.67 37.07
N GLU A 475 -16.84 17.62 37.66
CA GLU A 475 -16.47 18.23 38.94
C GLU A 475 -16.51 17.21 40.09
N GLN A 476 -17.54 16.35 40.15
CA GLN A 476 -17.58 15.27 41.14
C GLN A 476 -16.40 14.31 41.00
N ALA A 477 -16.00 13.99 39.76
CA ALA A 477 -14.80 13.22 39.49
C ALA A 477 -13.56 13.95 40.01
N ARG A 478 -13.38 15.24 39.68
CA ARG A 478 -12.25 16.05 40.14
C ARG A 478 -12.12 16.05 41.67
N ILE A 479 -13.25 16.15 42.39
CA ILE A 479 -13.30 16.05 43.85
C ILE A 479 -12.88 14.65 44.31
N ALA A 480 -13.44 13.59 43.72
CA ALA A 480 -13.16 12.20 44.09
C ALA A 480 -11.70 11.78 43.85
N TRP A 481 -11.06 12.29 42.80
CA TRP A 481 -9.66 12.02 42.47
C TRP A 481 -8.66 12.80 43.33
N GLY A 482 -9.10 13.82 44.08
CA GLY A 482 -8.28 14.49 45.10
C GLY A 482 -6.96 15.08 44.60
N GLY A 483 -6.90 15.55 43.35
CA GLY A 483 -5.69 16.09 42.72
C GLY A 483 -4.74 15.05 42.12
N GLN A 484 -5.12 13.76 42.10
CA GLN A 484 -4.39 12.72 41.36
C GLN A 484 -4.50 12.88 39.84
N TYR A 485 -5.60 13.49 39.38
CA TYR A 485 -5.84 13.87 38.00
C TYR A 485 -6.28 15.33 37.93
N GLU A 486 -5.69 16.09 37.01
CA GLU A 486 -6.09 17.43 36.64
C GLU A 486 -7.18 17.34 35.57
N ILE A 487 -8.44 17.54 35.98
CA ILE A 487 -9.60 17.50 35.07
C ILE A 487 -9.99 18.94 34.75
N THR A 488 -9.92 19.30 33.47
CA THR A 488 -10.29 20.63 32.97
C THR A 488 -11.36 20.55 31.89
N ALA A 489 -12.26 21.52 31.88
CA ALA A 489 -13.41 21.59 30.97
C ALA A 489 -13.52 22.97 30.31
N THR A 490 -13.52 22.98 28.98
CA THR A 490 -13.94 24.13 28.16
C THR A 490 -15.41 23.93 27.79
N VAL A 491 -16.26 24.87 28.17
CA VAL A 491 -17.72 24.77 28.06
C VAL A 491 -18.26 25.80 27.08
N ARG A 492 -19.06 25.35 26.11
CA ARG A 492 -19.79 26.16 25.14
C ARG A 492 -21.26 25.74 25.12
N ILE A 493 -22.15 26.60 25.62
CA ILE A 493 -23.59 26.29 25.73
C ILE A 493 -24.43 27.45 25.22
N GLY A 494 -25.38 27.14 24.32
CA GLY A 494 -26.37 28.10 23.80
C GLY A 494 -25.78 29.11 22.79
N PRO A 495 -26.59 29.64 21.86
CA PRO A 495 -26.14 30.61 20.87
C PRO A 495 -25.82 31.99 21.50
N PRO A 496 -25.02 32.84 20.83
CA PRO A 496 -24.71 34.17 21.32
C PRO A 496 -25.97 35.04 21.48
N GLY A 497 -26.11 35.70 22.63
CA GLY A 497 -27.25 36.58 22.91
C GLY A 497 -28.42 35.93 23.67
N ASP A 498 -28.33 34.63 23.96
CA ASP A 498 -29.30 33.92 24.80
C ASP A 498 -29.06 34.19 26.30
N ALA A 499 -30.05 34.81 26.96
CA ALA A 499 -29.95 35.21 28.36
C ALA A 499 -29.98 34.02 29.33
N ASP A 500 -30.73 32.97 29.01
CA ASP A 500 -30.88 31.78 29.84
C ASP A 500 -29.61 30.92 29.77
N ALA A 501 -29.04 30.77 28.57
CA ALA A 501 -27.76 30.10 28.39
C ALA A 501 -26.61 30.83 29.10
N LYS A 502 -26.61 32.17 29.06
CA LYS A 502 -25.62 32.97 29.77
C LYS A 502 -25.70 32.77 31.29
N LEU A 503 -26.90 32.81 31.86
CA LEU A 503 -27.10 32.56 33.29
C LEU A 503 -26.61 31.16 33.70
N LEU A 504 -26.89 30.15 32.88
CA LEU A 504 -26.40 28.79 33.09
C LEU A 504 -24.87 28.71 33.05
N LEU A 505 -24.22 29.34 32.06
CA LEU A 505 -22.76 29.36 31.93
C LEU A 505 -22.07 30.04 33.12
N ASP A 506 -22.61 31.18 33.57
CA ASP A 506 -22.09 31.90 34.75
C ASP A 506 -22.18 31.01 36.00
N ASN A 507 -23.32 30.35 36.21
CA ASN A 507 -23.50 29.40 37.32
C ASN A 507 -22.54 28.21 37.23
N LEU A 508 -22.35 27.62 36.04
CA LEU A 508 -21.46 26.48 35.85
C LEU A 508 -20.01 26.85 36.14
N HIS A 509 -19.56 28.03 35.70
CA HIS A 509 -18.21 28.52 35.95
C HIS A 509 -17.97 28.81 37.45
N ASP A 510 -18.94 29.41 38.13
CA ASP A 510 -18.80 29.78 39.55
C ASP A 510 -18.87 28.56 40.48
N GLN A 511 -19.64 27.53 40.12
CA GLN A 511 -19.88 26.36 40.96
C GLN A 511 -18.88 25.22 40.73
N ASN A 512 -18.26 25.13 39.55
CA ASN A 512 -17.43 23.98 39.17
C ASN A 512 -15.99 24.40 38.88
N LYS A 513 -15.05 23.96 39.72
CA LYS A 513 -13.63 24.32 39.59
C LYS A 513 -12.93 23.66 38.39
N CYS A 514 -13.50 22.60 37.83
CA CYS A 514 -12.99 21.98 36.60
C CYS A 514 -13.16 22.89 35.36
N VAL A 515 -14.07 23.88 35.40
CA VAL A 515 -14.36 24.73 34.24
C VAL A 515 -13.29 25.82 34.10
N THR A 516 -12.54 25.79 32.99
CA THR A 516 -11.50 26.80 32.69
C THR A 516 -12.02 27.94 31.82
N SER A 517 -13.06 27.68 31.04
CA SER A 517 -13.68 28.65 30.15
C SER A 517 -15.14 28.29 29.90
N ALA A 518 -16.07 29.21 30.16
CA ALA A 518 -17.49 29.07 29.86
C ALA A 518 -17.94 30.25 29.00
N LYS A 519 -18.44 29.99 27.78
CA LYS A 519 -18.95 31.02 26.86
C LYS A 519 -20.10 30.48 26.02
N PRO A 520 -20.91 31.34 25.37
CA PRO A 520 -21.85 30.90 24.35
C PRO A 520 -21.15 30.26 23.15
N CYS A 521 -21.89 29.47 22.38
CA CYS A 521 -21.46 28.80 21.16
C CYS A 521 -21.25 29.79 20.01
N ASP A 522 -20.04 30.31 19.84
CA ASP A 522 -19.66 31.04 18.62
C ASP A 522 -19.16 30.04 17.56
N PRO A 523 -19.73 29.99 16.33
CA PRO A 523 -19.38 28.98 15.33
C PRO A 523 -17.91 29.01 14.90
N LEU A 524 -17.30 30.20 14.82
CA LEU A 524 -15.89 30.34 14.44
C LEU A 524 -14.99 29.92 15.59
N GLU A 525 -15.27 30.35 16.82
CA GLU A 525 -14.54 29.91 18.02
C GLU A 525 -14.62 28.39 18.17
N LEU A 526 -15.80 27.79 17.99
CA LEU A 526 -15.99 26.34 18.05
C LEU A 526 -15.16 25.61 17.00
N ALA A 527 -15.11 26.11 15.77
CA ALA A 527 -14.24 25.56 14.74
C ALA A 527 -12.76 25.67 15.10
N MET A 528 -12.33 26.81 15.66
CA MET A 528 -10.95 27.01 16.11
C MET A 528 -10.59 26.08 17.27
N LEU A 529 -11.45 25.94 18.28
CA LEU A 529 -11.23 25.03 19.41
C LEU A 529 -11.10 23.57 18.94
N LEU A 530 -11.84 23.16 17.91
CA LEU A 530 -11.76 21.80 17.39
C LEU A 530 -10.54 21.57 16.47
N VAL A 531 -10.01 22.61 15.83
CA VAL A 531 -8.91 22.52 14.86
C VAL A 531 -7.54 22.82 15.46
N ASP A 532 -7.46 23.78 16.37
CA ASP A 532 -6.20 24.36 16.88
C ASP A 532 -5.81 23.84 18.27
N GLU A 533 -6.77 23.35 19.07
CA GLU A 533 -6.54 22.92 20.46
C GLU A 533 -6.58 21.39 20.63
N GLN A 534 -5.93 20.88 21.69
CA GLN A 534 -5.91 19.45 22.04
C GLN A 534 -6.90 19.13 23.16
N TYR A 535 -7.93 18.35 22.83
CA TYR A 535 -8.88 17.79 23.79
C TYR A 535 -8.81 16.26 23.81
N ASP A 536 -8.88 15.67 25.00
CA ASP A 536 -8.99 14.22 25.19
C ASP A 536 -10.43 13.74 24.98
N LEU A 537 -11.39 14.57 25.36
CA LEU A 537 -12.82 14.29 25.32
C LEU A 537 -13.56 15.43 24.63
N VAL A 538 -14.40 15.09 23.65
CA VAL A 538 -15.38 16.02 23.08
C VAL A 538 -16.79 15.49 23.34
N HIS A 539 -17.60 16.26 24.05
CA HIS A 539 -19.03 16.02 24.22
C HIS A 539 -19.80 17.02 23.36
N TYR A 540 -20.65 16.53 22.46
CA TYR A 540 -21.50 17.35 21.60
C TYR A 540 -22.97 16.93 21.75
N ALA A 541 -23.81 17.88 22.17
CA ALA A 541 -25.26 17.74 22.25
C ALA A 541 -25.94 18.77 21.32
N GLY A 542 -26.51 18.30 20.22
CA GLY A 542 -27.03 19.19 19.18
C GLY A 542 -27.64 18.44 18.00
N HIS A 543 -27.80 19.12 16.86
CA HIS A 543 -28.31 18.49 15.64
C HIS A 543 -27.20 17.91 14.77
N GLY A 544 -27.51 16.81 14.08
CA GLY A 544 -26.77 16.36 12.90
C GLY A 544 -27.56 16.72 11.63
N LEU A 545 -26.86 17.19 10.58
CA LEU A 545 -27.45 17.44 9.27
C LEU A 545 -26.75 16.61 8.19
N SER A 546 -27.50 16.25 7.16
CA SER A 546 -27.03 15.50 6.00
C SER A 546 -27.50 16.22 4.73
N ASP A 547 -26.59 16.55 3.83
CA ASP A 547 -26.93 17.10 2.52
C ASP A 547 -27.26 15.95 1.55
N PRO A 548 -28.52 15.82 1.09
CA PRO A 548 -28.92 14.74 0.19
C PRO A 548 -28.31 14.81 -1.21
N LYS A 549 -27.78 15.96 -1.65
CA LYS A 549 -27.16 16.10 -2.98
C LYS A 549 -25.70 15.68 -2.98
N THR A 550 -24.97 16.04 -1.92
CA THR A 550 -23.53 15.76 -1.79
C THR A 550 -23.24 14.52 -0.95
N GLY A 551 -24.22 14.06 -0.16
CA GLY A 551 -24.06 12.99 0.82
C GLY A 551 -23.25 13.38 2.05
N GLN A 552 -22.90 14.66 2.21
CA GLN A 552 -22.08 15.15 3.32
C GLN A 552 -22.90 15.18 4.62
N THR A 553 -22.37 14.57 5.69
CA THR A 553 -22.95 14.63 7.04
C THR A 553 -22.07 15.49 7.95
N GLY A 554 -22.69 16.20 8.89
CA GLY A 554 -21.98 17.07 9.83
C GLY A 554 -22.82 17.50 11.02
N TRP A 555 -22.17 18.15 11.98
CA TRP A 555 -22.80 18.77 13.14
C TRP A 555 -23.17 20.21 12.85
N VAL A 556 -24.27 20.66 13.45
CA VAL A 556 -24.77 22.02 13.30
C VAL A 556 -24.14 22.92 14.35
N PHE A 557 -23.43 23.95 13.94
CA PHE A 557 -22.85 24.97 14.82
C PHE A 557 -23.63 26.29 14.77
N ALA A 558 -24.32 26.56 13.65
CA ALA A 558 -25.32 27.61 13.49
C ALA A 558 -26.26 27.27 12.33
N ALA A 559 -27.29 28.07 12.09
CA ALA A 559 -28.26 27.85 11.00
C ALA A 559 -27.63 27.78 9.60
N ASP A 560 -26.48 28.43 9.41
CA ASP A 560 -25.68 28.49 8.18
C ASP A 560 -24.28 27.87 8.33
N CYS A 561 -23.97 27.27 9.48
CA CYS A 561 -22.67 26.67 9.76
C CYS A 561 -22.84 25.20 10.15
N ILE A 562 -22.46 24.31 9.23
CA ILE A 562 -22.44 22.86 9.43
C ILE A 562 -21.02 22.39 9.19
N LEU A 563 -20.42 21.71 10.16
CA LEU A 563 -19.06 21.19 10.02
C LEU A 563 -19.11 19.66 9.95
N SER A 564 -18.54 19.11 8.88
CA SER A 564 -18.34 17.67 8.74
C SER A 564 -17.16 17.19 9.58
N ALA A 565 -17.07 15.89 9.84
CA ALA A 565 -15.88 15.29 10.46
C ALA A 565 -14.58 15.67 9.74
N LYS A 566 -14.67 15.93 8.42
CA LYS A 566 -13.53 16.38 7.61
C LYS A 566 -13.06 17.78 7.96
N GLU A 567 -13.96 18.67 8.32
CA GLU A 567 -13.67 20.06 8.67
C GLU A 567 -13.28 20.20 10.14
N ILE A 568 -13.91 19.40 11.02
CA ILE A 568 -13.66 19.42 12.47
C ILE A 568 -12.24 18.93 12.80
N PHE A 569 -11.73 17.89 12.13
CA PHE A 569 -10.41 17.29 12.45
C PHE A 569 -9.44 17.36 11.25
N ARG A 570 -9.10 18.58 10.80
CA ARG A 570 -8.17 18.82 9.67
C ARG A 570 -6.69 18.73 10.05
N VAL A 571 -6.36 18.93 11.33
CA VAL A 571 -5.00 18.91 11.89
C VAL A 571 -4.80 17.61 12.68
N ARG A 572 -3.56 17.15 12.82
CA ARG A 572 -3.16 15.79 13.27
C ARG A 572 -3.49 15.45 14.74
N GLN A 573 -4.35 16.21 15.41
CA GLN A 573 -4.71 16.06 16.82
C GLN A 573 -6.14 15.55 16.92
N VAL A 574 -6.33 14.34 17.46
CA VAL A 574 -7.62 13.65 17.51
C VAL A 574 -7.98 13.29 18.96
N PRO A 575 -9.22 13.56 19.42
CA PRO A 575 -9.64 13.22 20.77
C PRO A 575 -9.73 11.72 20.98
N ARG A 576 -9.56 11.27 22.22
CA ARG A 576 -9.67 9.85 22.63
C ARG A 576 -11.11 9.36 22.57
N LEU A 577 -12.05 10.25 22.89
CA LEU A 577 -13.47 9.95 22.89
C LEU A 577 -14.26 11.14 22.35
N VAL A 578 -15.11 10.86 21.36
CA VAL A 578 -16.18 11.74 20.95
C VAL A 578 -17.51 11.13 21.39
N PHE A 579 -18.24 11.83 22.26
CA PHE A 579 -19.62 11.50 22.59
C PHE A 579 -20.53 12.52 21.90
N ALA A 580 -21.32 12.06 20.93
CA ALA A 580 -22.12 12.90 20.07
C ALA A 580 -23.59 12.53 20.18
N ASN A 581 -24.32 13.24 21.05
CA ASN A 581 -25.77 13.19 21.07
C ASN A 581 -26.33 14.09 19.94
N ALA A 582 -26.10 13.64 18.71
CA ALA A 582 -26.42 14.35 17.49
C ALA A 582 -27.39 13.52 16.63
N CYS A 583 -28.69 13.71 16.81
CA CYS A 583 -29.68 13.02 15.98
C CYS A 583 -29.96 13.79 14.67
N PHE A 584 -30.28 13.05 13.60
CA PHE A 584 -30.63 13.61 12.27
C PHE A 584 -32.13 13.91 12.13
N SER A 585 -32.84 14.10 13.25
CA SER A 585 -34.28 14.36 13.30
C SER A 585 -34.68 15.69 12.64
N SER A 586 -33.76 16.65 12.56
CA SER A 586 -33.94 17.91 11.83
C SER A 586 -33.98 17.73 10.30
N VAL A 587 -33.49 16.60 9.78
CA VAL A 587 -33.53 16.26 8.35
C VAL A 587 -34.76 15.40 8.02
N THR A 588 -35.12 14.48 8.91
CA THR A 588 -36.16 13.48 8.65
C THR A 588 -36.67 12.85 9.95
N ASP A 589 -37.98 12.61 10.03
CA ASP A 589 -38.58 11.82 11.10
C ASP A 589 -38.41 10.30 10.90
N ASP A 590 -37.91 9.86 9.74
CA ASP A 590 -37.69 8.45 9.44
C ASP A 590 -36.41 7.94 10.12
N HIS A 591 -36.58 7.13 11.17
CA HIS A 591 -35.48 6.53 11.90
C HIS A 591 -34.57 5.67 11.02
N ASP A 592 -35.05 5.08 9.91
CA ASP A 592 -34.21 4.29 8.99
C ASP A 592 -33.20 5.19 8.26
N VAL A 593 -33.61 6.40 7.89
CA VAL A 593 -32.75 7.39 7.24
C VAL A 593 -31.78 7.99 8.27
N GLN A 594 -32.23 8.25 9.49
CA GLN A 594 -31.36 8.72 10.58
C GLN A 594 -30.22 7.72 10.87
N ARG A 595 -30.51 6.41 10.93
CA ARG A 595 -29.48 5.38 11.16
C ARG A 595 -28.42 5.33 10.05
N LYS A 596 -28.83 5.54 8.79
CA LYS A 596 -27.89 5.63 7.65
C LYS A 596 -26.97 6.84 7.75
N HIS A 597 -27.51 8.01 8.09
CA HIS A 597 -26.72 9.23 8.26
C HIS A 597 -25.74 9.11 9.43
N MET A 598 -26.17 8.53 10.56
CA MET A 598 -25.28 8.28 11.69
C MET A 598 -24.15 7.30 11.33
N THR A 599 -24.46 6.24 10.57
CA THR A 599 -23.44 5.29 10.09
C THR A 599 -22.38 5.99 9.24
N GLY A 600 -22.81 6.85 8.30
CA GLY A 600 -21.89 7.65 7.48
C GLY A 600 -21.07 8.65 8.30
N LEU A 601 -21.68 9.27 9.31
CA LEU A 601 -20.97 10.18 10.23
C LEU A 601 -19.92 9.43 11.05
N ALA A 602 -20.27 8.31 11.68
CA ALA A 602 -19.33 7.48 12.44
C ALA A 602 -18.15 7.02 11.57
N GLN A 603 -18.39 6.61 10.33
CA GLN A 603 -17.33 6.25 9.38
C GLN A 603 -16.41 7.44 9.07
N ALA A 604 -16.95 8.64 8.92
CA ALA A 604 -16.17 9.84 8.66
C ALA A 604 -15.26 10.22 9.85
N PHE A 605 -15.73 10.06 11.09
CA PHE A 605 -14.93 10.25 12.31
C PHE A 605 -13.83 9.18 12.44
N PHE A 606 -14.15 7.92 12.17
CA PHE A 606 -13.16 6.83 12.17
C PHE A 606 -12.08 6.98 11.09
N SER A 607 -12.46 7.46 9.90
CA SER A 607 -11.51 7.77 8.83
C SER A 607 -10.55 8.91 9.18
N ARG A 608 -10.76 9.60 10.31
CA ARG A 608 -9.85 10.60 10.87
C ARG A 608 -8.94 10.08 11.97
N GLY A 609 -9.09 8.83 12.38
CA GLY A 609 -8.26 8.23 13.43
C GLY A 609 -8.80 8.45 14.84
N ILE A 610 -10.06 8.83 15.00
CA ILE A 610 -10.71 8.91 16.33
C ILE A 610 -10.94 7.48 16.83
N PRO A 611 -10.40 7.09 18.00
CA PRO A 611 -10.44 5.70 18.45
C PRO A 611 -11.79 5.29 19.03
N ASN A 612 -12.55 6.23 19.63
CA ASN A 612 -13.89 5.97 20.15
C ASN A 612 -14.87 7.08 19.77
N PHE A 613 -15.96 6.69 19.11
CA PHE A 613 -17.10 7.55 18.78
C PHE A 613 -18.39 6.91 19.31
N ILE A 614 -19.15 7.65 20.11
CA ILE A 614 -20.48 7.26 20.55
C ILE A 614 -21.48 8.22 19.91
N GLY A 615 -22.44 7.68 19.15
CA GLY A 615 -23.45 8.46 18.45
C GLY A 615 -24.87 7.98 18.72
N ALA A 616 -25.84 8.89 18.64
CA ALA A 616 -27.26 8.55 18.65
C ALA A 616 -27.75 8.16 17.25
N GLY A 617 -28.12 6.90 17.05
CA GLY A 617 -28.60 6.37 15.76
C GLY A 617 -29.97 6.88 15.33
N TRP A 618 -30.78 7.38 16.27
CA TRP A 618 -32.10 7.98 16.02
C TRP A 618 -32.45 8.99 17.12
N LYS A 619 -33.63 9.61 17.04
CA LYS A 619 -34.11 10.60 18.02
C LYS A 619 -34.13 10.04 19.44
N VAL A 620 -33.60 10.82 20.37
CA VAL A 620 -33.51 10.49 21.80
C VAL A 620 -34.44 11.41 22.59
N ASP A 621 -35.04 10.88 23.65
CA ASP A 621 -35.79 11.64 24.64
C ASP A 621 -34.85 12.45 25.55
N ASP A 622 -35.18 13.71 25.81
CA ASP A 622 -34.32 14.65 26.52
C ASP A 622 -33.94 14.18 27.94
N ALA A 623 -34.89 13.57 28.67
CA ALA A 623 -34.62 13.05 30.01
C ALA A 623 -33.71 11.81 29.95
N CYS A 624 -33.92 10.93 28.97
CA CYS A 624 -33.04 9.79 28.73
C CYS A 624 -31.64 10.24 28.26
N ALA A 625 -31.54 11.36 27.54
CA ALA A 625 -30.29 11.93 27.08
C ALA A 625 -29.40 12.37 28.24
N ALA A 626 -29.93 13.25 29.09
CA ALA A 626 -29.23 13.70 30.29
C ALA A 626 -28.86 12.53 31.22
N GLU A 627 -29.77 11.58 31.45
CA GLU A 627 -29.51 10.44 32.34
C GLU A 627 -28.42 9.51 31.79
N CYS A 628 -28.43 9.24 30.48
CA CYS A 628 -27.41 8.45 29.82
C CYS A 628 -26.02 9.10 29.96
N ALA A 629 -25.91 10.39 29.62
CA ALA A 629 -24.65 11.12 29.73
C ALA A 629 -24.11 11.12 31.17
N ARG A 630 -24.98 11.38 32.16
CA ARG A 630 -24.62 11.39 33.59
C ARG A 630 -24.01 10.08 34.04
N TRP A 631 -24.70 8.96 33.80
CA TRP A 631 -24.22 7.64 34.23
C TRP A 631 -22.99 7.20 33.44
N PHE A 632 -22.95 7.51 32.15
CA PHE A 632 -21.79 7.19 31.30
C PHE A 632 -20.52 7.83 31.86
N TYR A 633 -20.50 9.17 32.04
CA TYR A 633 -19.32 9.86 32.54
C TYR A 633 -19.01 9.50 33.99
N ALA A 634 -20.02 9.27 34.85
CA ALA A 634 -19.77 8.88 36.23
C ALA A 634 -19.00 7.56 36.30
N ARG A 635 -19.46 6.52 35.58
CA ARG A 635 -18.78 5.22 35.57
C ARG A 635 -17.43 5.28 34.86
N LEU A 636 -17.33 6.00 33.75
CA LEU A 636 -16.09 6.18 32.99
C LEU A 636 -14.99 6.86 33.83
N MET A 637 -15.37 7.80 34.69
CA MET A 637 -14.46 8.52 35.59
C MET A 637 -14.22 7.81 36.93
N GLY A 638 -14.71 6.57 37.11
CA GLY A 638 -14.51 5.78 38.33
C GLY A 638 -15.41 6.17 39.50
N LEU A 639 -16.53 6.84 39.26
CA LEU A 639 -17.55 7.11 40.27
C LEU A 639 -18.56 5.97 40.35
N ARG A 640 -19.09 5.70 41.56
CA ARG A 640 -20.17 4.71 41.76
C ARG A 640 -21.56 5.20 41.32
N SER A 641 -21.77 6.51 41.31
CA SER A 641 -23.06 7.17 41.03
C SER A 641 -22.82 8.61 40.53
N PRO A 642 -23.73 9.21 39.75
CA PRO A 642 -23.65 10.60 39.29
C PRO A 642 -24.14 11.65 40.31
N SER A 643 -24.72 11.27 41.45
CA SER A 643 -25.21 12.22 42.48
C SER A 643 -24.42 12.13 43.79
N ALA A 644 -24.17 13.29 44.40
CA ALA A 644 -23.56 13.41 45.73
C ALA A 644 -24.51 13.00 46.88
N ASP A 645 -25.82 13.06 46.65
CA ASP A 645 -26.87 12.91 47.68
C ASP A 645 -27.16 11.45 48.04
N ALA A 646 -26.74 10.51 47.20
CA ALA A 646 -26.95 9.07 47.40
C ALA A 646 -26.06 8.45 48.50
N GLY A 647 -25.21 9.25 49.15
CA GLY A 647 -24.30 8.79 50.19
C GLY A 647 -23.16 7.96 49.59
N VAL A 648 -21.94 8.46 49.76
CA VAL A 648 -20.65 7.90 49.27
C VAL A 648 -20.35 8.23 47.81
N ILE A 649 -19.74 9.41 47.59
CA ILE A 649 -18.77 9.59 46.49
C ILE A 649 -17.62 8.63 46.81
N GLY A 650 -17.64 7.44 46.20
CA GLY A 650 -16.60 6.43 46.37
C GLY A 650 -15.78 6.31 45.10
N LYS A 651 -14.46 6.31 45.22
CA LYS A 651 -13.56 5.89 44.15
C LYS A 651 -13.83 4.41 43.87
N ALA A 652 -14.35 4.11 42.69
CA ALA A 652 -14.36 2.79 42.08
C ALA A 652 -13.26 2.75 41.01
N PRO A 653 -12.80 1.56 40.60
CA PRO A 653 -12.03 1.44 39.38
C PRO A 653 -12.78 2.10 38.21
N PRO A 654 -12.09 2.91 37.38
CA PRO A 654 -12.66 3.43 36.15
C PRO A 654 -13.20 2.31 35.28
N ALA A 655 -14.46 2.40 34.90
CA ALA A 655 -15.06 1.44 33.98
C ALA A 655 -14.47 1.62 32.57
N THR A 656 -14.44 0.54 31.81
CA THR A 656 -14.22 0.64 30.35
C THR A 656 -15.34 1.45 29.68
N ILE A 657 -15.08 2.02 28.51
CA ILE A 657 -16.09 2.76 27.73
C ILE A 657 -17.33 1.89 27.49
N GLY A 658 -17.13 0.60 27.17
CA GLY A 658 -18.24 -0.32 26.93
C GLY A 658 -19.07 -0.61 28.19
N GLU A 659 -18.44 -0.76 29.36
CA GLU A 659 -19.15 -0.98 30.63
C GLU A 659 -19.88 0.26 31.11
N ALA A 660 -19.26 1.44 30.97
CA ALA A 660 -19.88 2.72 31.29
C ALA A 660 -21.13 2.93 30.43
N LEU A 661 -21.05 2.63 29.12
CA LEU A 661 -22.19 2.77 28.23
C LEU A 661 -23.28 1.73 28.49
N ARG A 662 -22.92 0.48 28.82
CA ARG A 662 -23.89 -0.53 29.23
C ARG A 662 -24.70 -0.06 30.44
N GLU A 663 -24.03 0.46 31.46
CA GLU A 663 -24.70 0.98 32.66
C GLU A 663 -25.61 2.17 32.33
N ALA A 664 -25.12 3.10 31.51
CA ALA A 664 -25.90 4.25 31.06
C ALA A 664 -27.17 3.83 30.29
N ARG A 665 -27.08 2.82 29.42
CA ARG A 665 -28.23 2.25 28.71
C ARG A 665 -29.23 1.59 29.66
N ASN A 666 -28.75 0.87 30.69
CA ASN A 666 -29.61 0.30 31.72
C ASN A 666 -30.40 1.39 32.45
N LYS A 667 -29.72 2.48 32.85
CA LYS A 667 -30.36 3.57 33.59
C LYS A 667 -31.34 4.37 32.74
N ALA A 668 -31.00 4.61 31.46
CA ALA A 668 -31.94 5.22 30.52
C ALA A 668 -33.18 4.34 30.27
N LEU A 669 -33.01 3.00 30.18
CA LEU A 669 -34.12 2.05 30.05
C LEU A 669 -34.99 2.01 31.32
N GLU A 670 -34.39 2.03 32.51
CA GLU A 670 -35.10 2.08 33.80
C GLU A 670 -35.91 3.38 33.94
N LEU A 671 -35.35 4.52 33.53
CA LEU A 671 -35.99 5.83 33.60
C LEU A 671 -37.25 5.90 32.75
N LYS A 672 -37.19 5.40 31.50
CA LYS A 672 -38.32 5.43 30.56
C LYS A 672 -38.38 4.15 29.72
N PRO A 673 -38.93 3.05 30.26
CA PRO A 673 -38.94 1.74 29.59
C PRO A 673 -39.63 1.73 28.22
N GLN A 674 -40.61 2.61 28.03
CA GLN A 674 -41.35 2.76 26.77
C GLN A 674 -40.53 3.49 25.69
N SER A 675 -39.48 4.22 26.04
CA SER A 675 -38.61 4.91 25.08
C SER A 675 -37.59 3.95 24.45
N SER A 676 -37.29 4.13 23.16
CA SER A 676 -36.21 3.43 22.47
C SER A 676 -34.84 4.12 22.64
N SER A 677 -34.79 5.23 23.37
CA SER A 677 -33.61 6.09 23.55
C SER A 677 -32.35 5.36 24.01
N TRP A 678 -32.49 4.41 24.94
CA TRP A 678 -31.35 3.61 25.43
C TRP A 678 -30.68 2.81 24.31
N GLY A 679 -31.44 2.34 23.31
CA GLY A 679 -30.92 1.59 22.17
C GLY A 679 -30.27 2.47 21.12
N ALA A 680 -30.51 3.79 21.16
CA ALA A 680 -30.03 4.74 20.16
C ALA A 680 -28.52 4.93 20.24
N TYR A 681 -27.93 4.84 21.43
CA TYR A 681 -26.50 5.05 21.65
C TYR A 681 -25.68 3.89 21.10
N GLN A 682 -24.90 4.16 20.06
CA GLN A 682 -24.07 3.19 19.36
C GLN A 682 -22.60 3.56 19.53
N HIS A 683 -21.81 2.63 20.06
CA HIS A 683 -20.37 2.82 20.26
C HIS A 683 -19.61 2.21 19.09
N TYR A 684 -18.90 3.04 18.36
CA TYR A 684 -17.90 2.64 17.39
C TYR A 684 -16.52 2.79 18.05
N GLY A 685 -15.78 1.70 18.23
CA GLY A 685 -14.53 1.71 19.01
C GLY A 685 -14.19 0.36 19.65
N ARG A 686 -13.33 0.38 20.67
CA ARG A 686 -13.00 -0.81 21.49
C ARG A 686 -13.79 -0.80 22.79
N VAL A 687 -14.47 -1.92 23.08
CA VAL A 687 -15.21 -2.10 24.35
C VAL A 687 -14.33 -1.95 25.59
N SER A 688 -13.06 -2.30 25.50
CA SER A 688 -12.09 -2.36 26.61
C SER A 688 -11.34 -1.05 26.87
N ASP A 689 -11.48 -0.05 26.00
CA ASP A 689 -10.77 1.22 26.16
C ASP A 689 -11.19 1.93 27.44
N LYS A 690 -10.22 2.57 28.10
CA LYS A 690 -10.44 3.42 29.29
C LYS A 690 -10.05 4.86 28.99
N LEU A 691 -10.85 5.79 29.51
CA LEU A 691 -10.55 7.22 29.39
C LEU A 691 -9.52 7.68 30.43
N VAL A 692 -9.47 7.06 31.61
CA VAL A 692 -8.53 7.35 32.70
C VAL A 692 -7.92 6.06 33.26
N ALA A 693 -6.61 6.05 33.53
CA ALA A 693 -5.90 4.91 34.10
C ALA A 693 -5.85 5.00 35.65
N MET A 694 -5.77 3.88 36.37
CA MET A 694 -5.42 3.95 37.79
C MET A 694 -3.92 4.25 37.91
N ALA A 695 -3.55 5.33 38.58
CA ALA A 695 -2.15 5.60 38.92
C ALA A 695 -1.62 4.41 39.75
N ASN A 696 -0.48 3.83 39.33
CA ASN A 696 0.24 2.86 40.13
C ASN A 696 0.51 3.47 41.51
N ALA A 697 0.20 2.73 42.58
CA ALA A 697 0.59 3.14 43.92
C ALA A 697 2.10 3.42 43.92
N SER A 698 2.49 4.64 44.28
CA SER A 698 3.89 5.03 44.34
C SER A 698 4.65 4.01 45.18
N ALA A 699 5.74 3.45 44.64
CA ALA A 699 6.62 2.57 45.39
C ALA A 699 7.01 3.26 46.72
N PRO A 700 7.11 2.51 47.84
CA PRO A 700 7.42 3.09 49.14
C PRO A 700 8.72 3.89 49.06
N ALA A 701 8.69 5.12 49.62
CA ALA A 701 9.72 6.15 49.50
C ALA A 701 11.12 5.76 50.00
N GLU A 702 11.31 4.54 50.52
CA GLU A 702 12.60 4.00 50.93
C GLU A 702 13.44 3.49 49.75
N ALA A 703 12.84 2.98 48.66
CA ALA A 703 13.60 2.45 47.52
C ALA A 703 14.32 3.54 46.70
N THR A 704 13.80 4.77 46.70
CA THR A 704 14.37 5.91 45.97
C THR A 704 15.58 6.52 46.67
N ARG A 705 15.80 6.24 47.96
CA ARG A 705 16.97 6.75 48.71
C ARG A 705 18.20 5.84 48.59
N GLU A 706 18.03 4.53 48.41
CA GLU A 706 19.17 3.61 48.22
C GLU A 706 19.75 3.68 46.79
N ALA A 707 18.92 3.89 45.76
CA ALA A 707 19.39 4.00 44.37
C ALA A 707 20.19 5.29 44.08
N ALA A 708 20.03 6.35 44.88
CA ALA A 708 20.84 7.56 44.78
C ALA A 708 22.23 7.43 45.47
N SER A 709 22.45 6.35 46.24
CA SER A 709 23.67 6.16 47.03
C SER A 709 24.71 5.22 46.37
N SER A 710 24.35 4.49 45.31
CA SER A 710 25.20 3.47 44.68
C SER A 710 25.68 3.78 43.26
N ALA A 711 25.61 5.03 42.81
CA ALA A 711 26.24 5.44 41.54
C ALA A 711 27.78 5.32 41.64
N PRO A 712 28.46 4.57 40.73
CA PRO A 712 29.92 4.57 40.67
C PRO A 712 30.44 5.93 40.16
N PRO A 713 31.66 6.35 40.55
CA PRO A 713 32.20 7.64 40.16
C PRO A 713 32.47 7.71 38.65
N PRO A 714 32.44 8.91 38.05
CA PRO A 714 32.65 9.08 36.61
C PRO A 714 34.08 8.68 36.23
N ILE A 715 34.19 7.76 35.27
CA ILE A 715 35.46 7.44 34.61
C ILE A 715 35.83 8.62 33.70
N ALA A 716 36.93 9.29 34.04
CA ALA A 716 37.54 10.32 33.20
C ALA A 716 38.12 9.69 31.94
N VAL A 717 37.53 9.97 30.77
CA VAL A 717 38.15 9.68 29.47
C VAL A 717 39.04 10.87 29.09
N GLN A 718 40.35 10.69 29.16
CA GLN A 718 41.34 11.60 28.59
C GLN A 718 41.26 11.57 27.06
N VAL A 719 40.88 12.70 26.46
CA VAL A 719 41.01 12.93 25.02
C VAL A 719 42.44 13.43 24.76
N ASN A 720 43.29 12.58 24.19
CA ASN A 720 44.59 13.01 23.68
C ASN A 720 44.42 13.74 22.35
N ALA A 721 44.96 14.96 22.29
CA ALA A 721 44.98 15.83 21.11
C ALA A 721 45.94 15.31 20.01
N ALA A 722 45.55 15.50 18.75
CA ALA A 722 46.42 15.37 17.57
C ALA A 722 46.64 16.75 16.91
N PRO A 723 47.77 16.98 16.20
CA PRO A 723 48.35 18.31 15.92
C PRO A 723 47.73 19.05 14.71
N PRO A 724 47.98 20.38 14.55
CA PRO A 724 47.27 21.23 13.60
C PRO A 724 47.90 21.21 12.20
N ALA A 725 47.05 21.38 11.17
CA ALA A 725 47.45 21.66 9.78
C ALA A 725 47.11 23.12 9.39
N PRO A 726 47.79 23.72 8.37
CA PRO A 726 48.01 25.16 8.24
C PRO A 726 46.87 25.94 7.53
N PRO A 727 46.87 27.29 7.57
CA PRO A 727 45.71 28.10 7.23
C PRO A 727 45.61 28.39 5.72
N VAL A 728 44.39 28.36 5.20
CA VAL A 728 44.06 28.92 3.88
C VAL A 728 43.20 30.18 4.06
N LEU A 729 43.58 31.20 3.31
CA LEU A 729 43.23 32.61 3.41
C LEU A 729 41.73 32.94 3.31
N ALA A 730 41.37 33.97 4.07
CA ALA A 730 40.08 34.63 4.13
C ALA A 730 39.61 35.21 2.79
N ALA A 731 38.31 35.07 2.51
CA ALA A 731 37.58 35.91 1.58
C ALA A 731 36.78 36.96 2.37
N VAL A 732 36.98 38.22 1.99
CA VAL A 732 36.46 39.47 2.56
C VAL A 732 34.95 39.63 2.30
N PRO A 733 34.16 40.21 3.23
CA PRO A 733 32.76 40.50 3.01
C PRO A 733 32.59 41.78 2.17
N ILE A 734 31.79 41.72 1.10
CA ILE A 734 31.23 42.91 0.45
C ILE A 734 29.71 42.84 0.56
N ALA A 735 29.15 43.78 1.33
CA ALA A 735 27.73 44.03 1.42
C ALA A 735 27.25 44.87 0.23
N ALA A 736 26.14 44.49 -0.40
CA ALA A 736 25.30 45.40 -1.15
C ALA A 736 23.83 44.96 -1.10
N LYS A 737 22.99 45.88 -0.64
CA LYS A 737 21.53 45.78 -0.50
C LYS A 737 20.84 45.59 -1.86
N GLY A 738 19.88 44.68 -1.91
CA GLY A 738 18.86 44.61 -2.96
C GLY A 738 17.65 43.81 -2.47
N LYS A 739 16.49 44.46 -2.37
CA LYS A 739 15.22 43.81 -2.01
C LYS A 739 14.75 42.93 -3.17
N THR A 740 14.74 41.62 -2.98
CA THR A 740 13.82 40.68 -3.65
C THR A 740 13.53 39.56 -2.65
N ALA A 741 12.25 39.26 -2.47
CA ALA A 741 11.76 38.24 -1.55
C ALA A 741 12.40 36.88 -1.87
N GLY A 742 13.36 36.45 -1.04
CA GLY A 742 14.01 35.16 -1.17
C GLY A 742 13.18 34.07 -0.50
N SER A 743 12.60 33.17 -1.30
CA SER A 743 12.26 31.83 -0.84
C SER A 743 13.56 31.08 -0.57
N ALA A 744 13.84 30.79 0.69
CA ALA A 744 14.86 29.80 1.06
C ALA A 744 14.48 28.42 0.49
N PRO A 745 15.44 27.59 0.06
CA PRO A 745 15.17 26.28 -0.52
C PRO A 745 14.58 25.36 0.55
N ALA A 746 13.37 24.87 0.29
CA ALA A 746 12.61 24.01 1.19
C ALA A 746 13.28 22.63 1.34
N ALA A 747 13.32 22.13 2.58
CA ALA A 747 13.44 20.70 2.83
C ALA A 747 12.29 19.97 2.10
N GLU A 748 12.56 18.79 1.55
CA GLU A 748 11.66 18.02 0.70
C GLU A 748 10.29 17.79 1.37
N ASP A 749 9.29 18.54 0.91
CA ASP A 749 7.88 18.36 1.26
C ASP A 749 7.36 17.11 0.54
N GLY A 750 7.22 16.00 1.27
CA GLY A 750 6.71 14.73 0.76
C GLY A 750 5.27 14.78 0.23
N ASN A 751 4.59 15.92 0.33
CA ASN A 751 3.26 16.15 -0.22
C ASN A 751 3.25 16.88 -1.58
N ARG A 752 4.42 17.17 -2.18
CA ARG A 752 4.53 17.89 -3.47
C ARG A 752 5.09 17.03 -4.60
N VAL A 753 4.59 17.27 -5.80
CA VAL A 753 5.02 16.59 -7.03
C VAL A 753 5.92 17.51 -7.87
N TYR A 754 7.10 17.00 -8.24
CA TYR A 754 8.08 17.67 -9.10
C TYR A 754 8.12 17.05 -10.51
N VAL A 755 8.58 17.84 -11.49
CA VAL A 755 8.69 17.47 -12.92
C VAL A 755 10.11 17.69 -13.42
N ASN A 756 10.55 16.88 -14.40
CA ASN A 756 11.90 16.95 -14.96
C ASN A 756 12.02 18.00 -16.07
N GLY A 757 11.56 19.24 -15.82
CA GLY A 757 11.72 20.35 -16.76
C GLY A 757 12.08 21.67 -16.07
N ILE A 758 12.89 22.49 -16.74
CA ILE A 758 13.28 23.84 -16.30
C ILE A 758 12.84 24.84 -17.37
N ASP A 759 12.25 25.96 -16.95
CA ASP A 759 11.91 27.06 -17.84
C ASP A 759 13.19 27.82 -18.21
N PHE A 760 13.44 27.99 -19.50
CA PHE A 760 14.63 28.69 -20.00
C PHE A 760 14.70 30.15 -19.53
N ASN A 761 13.55 30.83 -19.41
CA ASN A 761 13.51 32.27 -19.15
C ASN A 761 13.66 32.59 -17.66
N THR A 762 13.12 31.74 -16.78
CA THR A 762 13.19 31.97 -15.33
C THR A 762 14.32 31.19 -14.67
N GLY A 763 14.72 30.04 -15.24
CA GLY A 763 15.61 29.10 -14.59
C GLY A 763 14.99 28.39 -13.39
N ASP A 764 13.66 28.45 -13.24
CA ASP A 764 12.88 27.70 -12.26
C ASP A 764 12.31 26.41 -12.89
N TYR A 765 11.65 25.57 -12.09
CA TYR A 765 10.89 24.44 -12.64
C TYR A 765 9.92 24.93 -13.72
N ALA A 766 9.90 24.22 -14.86
CA ALA A 766 9.01 24.51 -15.97
C ALA A 766 7.53 24.54 -15.56
N PHE A 767 7.20 23.79 -14.50
CA PHE A 767 5.89 23.80 -13.86
C PHE A 767 6.06 23.86 -12.34
N PRO A 768 5.29 24.70 -11.62
CA PRO A 768 5.41 24.82 -10.17
C PRO A 768 5.02 23.49 -9.49
N PRO A 769 5.76 23.05 -8.45
CA PRO A 769 5.39 21.85 -7.71
C PRO A 769 4.00 21.98 -7.10
N ARG A 770 3.13 20.99 -7.35
CA ARG A 770 1.74 20.96 -6.84
C ARG A 770 1.55 19.93 -5.75
N SER A 771 0.57 20.14 -4.87
CA SER A 771 0.26 19.19 -3.80
C SER A 771 -0.49 17.96 -4.33
N ILE A 772 -0.34 16.81 -3.65
CA ILE A 772 -1.06 15.58 -3.98
C ILE A 772 -2.57 15.81 -3.95
N ASP A 773 -3.09 16.53 -2.95
CA ASP A 773 -4.53 16.77 -2.81
C ASP A 773 -5.13 17.55 -4.00
N GLU A 774 -4.41 18.57 -4.49
CA GLU A 774 -4.83 19.35 -5.65
C GLU A 774 -4.89 18.51 -6.93
N ILE A 775 -3.89 17.65 -7.14
CA ILE A 775 -3.85 16.75 -8.29
C ILE A 775 -4.96 15.70 -8.14
N ALA A 776 -5.13 15.09 -6.97
CA ALA A 776 -6.12 14.04 -6.73
C ALA A 776 -7.56 14.51 -6.98
N LYS A 777 -7.88 15.73 -6.53
CA LYS A 777 -9.19 16.36 -6.80
C LYS A 777 -9.47 16.47 -8.30
N ARG A 778 -8.46 16.84 -9.10
CA ARG A 778 -8.61 16.95 -10.56
C ARG A 778 -8.69 15.59 -11.22
N VAL A 779 -7.83 14.64 -10.85
CA VAL A 779 -7.84 13.28 -11.40
C VAL A 779 -9.20 12.62 -11.19
N ARG A 780 -9.85 12.82 -10.03
CA ARG A 780 -11.22 12.30 -9.80
C ARG A 780 -12.29 12.95 -10.68
N ALA A 781 -12.14 14.23 -10.99
CA ALA A 781 -13.11 14.96 -11.81
C ALA A 781 -12.91 14.69 -13.32
N ARG A 782 -11.65 14.56 -13.74
CA ARG A 782 -11.21 14.36 -15.12
C ARG A 782 -9.98 13.44 -15.09
N PRO A 783 -10.17 12.11 -15.11
CA PRO A 783 -9.07 11.16 -15.05
C PRO A 783 -8.18 11.14 -16.30
N GLY A 784 -8.61 11.77 -17.42
CA GLY A 784 -7.83 11.83 -18.66
C GLY A 784 -7.82 10.51 -19.43
N VAL A 785 -8.90 9.74 -19.34
CA VAL A 785 -9.07 8.38 -19.90
C VAL A 785 -10.28 8.27 -20.83
N ASP A 786 -10.90 9.40 -21.18
CA ASP A 786 -12.13 9.45 -21.99
C ASP A 786 -11.95 8.86 -23.40
N SER A 787 -10.74 8.93 -23.96
CA SER A 787 -10.39 8.26 -25.22
C SER A 787 -10.19 6.74 -25.06
N PHE A 788 -9.87 6.27 -23.85
CA PHE A 788 -9.71 4.85 -23.53
C PHE A 788 -11.05 4.15 -23.28
N ASP A 789 -12.07 4.86 -22.76
CA ASP A 789 -13.43 4.33 -22.59
C ASP A 789 -14.04 3.84 -23.92
N LYS A 790 -13.65 4.46 -25.04
CA LYS A 790 -14.09 4.06 -26.39
C LYS A 790 -13.33 2.85 -26.96
N ALA A 791 -12.23 2.44 -26.33
CA ALA A 791 -11.36 1.32 -26.76
C ALA A 791 -11.51 0.06 -25.87
N ARG A 792 -12.52 0.05 -24.96
CA ARG A 792 -12.64 -0.87 -23.82
C ARG A 792 -13.30 -2.23 -24.12
N ASP A 793 -13.21 -2.75 -25.34
CA ASP A 793 -13.64 -4.11 -25.65
C ASP A 793 -12.46 -5.06 -25.43
N GLY A 794 -12.45 -5.69 -24.25
CA GLY A 794 -11.31 -6.44 -23.73
C GLY A 794 -11.01 -7.75 -24.45
N ALA A 795 -9.72 -7.99 -24.67
CA ALA A 795 -9.15 -9.31 -24.90
C ALA A 795 -7.79 -9.46 -24.20
N HIS A 796 -7.44 -10.70 -23.87
CA HIS A 796 -6.17 -11.07 -23.24
C HIS A 796 -4.98 -10.71 -24.12
N ARG A 797 -3.97 -10.07 -23.51
CA ARG A 797 -2.73 -9.64 -24.15
C ARG A 797 -1.73 -10.79 -24.27
N SER A 798 -1.73 -11.40 -25.43
CA SER A 798 -0.61 -12.19 -25.94
C SER A 798 -0.51 -11.91 -27.42
N LEU A 799 0.72 -11.85 -27.94
CA LEU A 799 0.91 -11.99 -29.39
C LEU A 799 0.18 -13.27 -29.84
N PRO A 800 -0.37 -13.31 -31.07
CA PRO A 800 -0.93 -14.53 -31.61
C PRO A 800 0.03 -15.72 -31.38
N VAL A 801 -0.49 -16.87 -30.97
CA VAL A 801 0.31 -18.03 -30.50
C VAL A 801 1.39 -18.44 -31.51
N ASP A 802 1.12 -18.21 -32.80
CA ASP A 802 2.01 -18.56 -33.91
C ASP A 802 2.88 -17.39 -34.43
N MET A 803 2.93 -16.26 -33.71
CA MET A 803 3.63 -15.04 -34.13
C MET A 803 4.88 -14.75 -33.27
N ASP A 804 6.06 -14.93 -33.87
CA ASP A 804 7.33 -14.47 -33.29
C ASP A 804 7.59 -13.00 -33.64
N ALA A 805 7.64 -12.14 -32.61
CA ALA A 805 7.97 -10.72 -32.77
C ALA A 805 9.36 -10.49 -33.38
N ASN A 806 10.30 -11.42 -33.27
CA ASN A 806 11.64 -11.27 -33.81
C ASN A 806 11.74 -11.58 -35.32
N ARG A 807 10.65 -12.10 -35.93
CA ARG A 807 10.59 -12.52 -37.33
C ARG A 807 9.54 -11.70 -38.09
N LEU A 808 9.98 -10.76 -38.91
CA LEU A 808 9.09 -9.86 -39.67
C LEU A 808 8.21 -10.61 -40.68
N GLU A 809 8.64 -11.77 -41.18
CA GLU A 809 7.80 -12.64 -42.04
C GLU A 809 6.56 -13.21 -41.33
N GLN A 810 6.55 -13.19 -39.99
CA GLN A 810 5.39 -13.57 -39.17
C GLN A 810 4.68 -12.35 -38.60
N SER A 811 5.43 -11.41 -38.02
CA SER A 811 4.91 -10.22 -37.34
C SER A 811 4.55 -9.07 -38.29
N GLY A 812 5.04 -9.08 -39.53
CA GLY A 812 4.80 -8.05 -40.54
C GLY A 812 5.51 -6.72 -40.25
N TRP A 813 5.55 -5.86 -41.28
CA TRP A 813 5.99 -4.47 -41.11
C TRP A 813 5.12 -3.54 -41.96
N GLY A 814 4.62 -2.47 -41.35
CA GLY A 814 3.75 -1.50 -41.98
C GLY A 814 4.35 -0.10 -41.94
N ILE A 815 4.11 0.68 -42.98
CA ILE A 815 4.40 2.11 -43.01
C ILE A 815 3.09 2.87 -43.18
N VAL A 816 2.88 3.89 -42.36
CA VAL A 816 1.66 4.70 -42.34
C VAL A 816 2.02 6.11 -42.79
N PHE A 817 1.49 6.49 -43.95
CA PHE A 817 1.65 7.84 -44.49
C PHE A 817 0.39 8.66 -44.21
N HIS A 818 0.55 9.95 -43.92
CA HIS A 818 -0.57 10.88 -44.04
C HIS A 818 -1.03 10.95 -45.51
N GLU A 819 -2.32 11.11 -45.76
CA GLU A 819 -2.86 11.22 -47.13
C GLU A 819 -2.14 12.31 -47.96
N ASP A 820 -1.85 13.45 -47.33
CA ASP A 820 -1.11 14.58 -47.91
C ASP A 820 0.43 14.44 -47.85
N THR A 821 1.00 13.26 -47.58
CA THR A 821 2.46 13.10 -47.53
C THR A 821 3.09 13.44 -48.89
N PRO A 822 4.08 14.36 -48.96
CA PRO A 822 4.73 14.74 -50.21
C PRO A 822 5.33 13.53 -50.97
N PRO A 823 5.24 13.49 -52.32
CA PRO A 823 5.79 12.40 -53.12
C PRO A 823 7.29 12.16 -52.90
N GLU A 824 8.05 13.24 -52.69
CA GLU A 824 9.49 13.20 -52.39
C GLU A 824 9.83 12.46 -51.09
N VAL A 825 8.99 12.57 -50.06
CA VAL A 825 9.16 11.83 -48.80
C VAL A 825 8.85 10.34 -49.01
N ARG A 826 7.82 10.01 -49.78
CA ARG A 826 7.51 8.62 -50.15
C ARG A 826 8.65 7.98 -50.95
N GLN A 827 9.23 8.74 -51.87
CA GLN A 827 10.41 8.32 -52.63
C GLN A 827 11.62 8.11 -51.72
N ALA A 828 11.89 9.03 -50.80
CA ALA A 828 12.99 8.93 -49.82
C ALA A 828 12.89 7.69 -48.93
N MET A 829 11.67 7.25 -48.58
CA MET A 829 11.43 6.05 -47.78
C MET A 829 11.40 4.74 -48.57
N SER A 830 11.30 4.82 -49.91
CA SER A 830 11.21 3.63 -50.78
C SER A 830 12.34 2.60 -50.57
N PRO A 831 13.62 3.00 -50.35
CA PRO A 831 14.68 2.03 -50.03
C PRO A 831 14.42 1.22 -48.75
N LEU A 832 13.88 1.86 -47.70
CA LEU A 832 13.56 1.16 -46.46
C LEU A 832 12.36 0.22 -46.64
N ILE A 833 11.33 0.67 -47.38
CA ILE A 833 10.17 -0.17 -47.72
C ILE A 833 10.63 -1.43 -48.46
N GLU A 834 11.50 -1.30 -49.46
CA GLU A 834 12.02 -2.44 -50.22
C GLU A 834 12.92 -3.35 -49.36
N HIS A 835 13.72 -2.78 -48.47
CA HIS A 835 14.51 -3.56 -47.51
C HIS A 835 13.60 -4.37 -46.56
N ARG A 836 12.55 -3.75 -46.03
CA ARG A 836 11.56 -4.40 -45.16
C ARG A 836 10.70 -5.41 -45.93
N ARG A 837 10.41 -5.19 -47.22
CA ARG A 837 9.70 -6.14 -48.08
C ARG A 837 10.43 -7.48 -48.16
N LYS A 838 11.77 -7.46 -48.25
CA LYS A 838 12.60 -8.67 -48.25
C LYS A 838 12.54 -9.45 -46.94
N GLN A 839 12.21 -8.80 -45.83
CA GLN A 839 12.15 -9.41 -44.50
C GLN A 839 10.73 -9.82 -44.09
N ALA A 840 9.71 -9.04 -44.48
CA ALA A 840 8.31 -9.24 -44.10
C ALA A 840 7.49 -9.99 -45.17
N GLY A 841 7.95 -10.03 -46.42
CA GLY A 841 7.22 -10.65 -47.53
C GLY A 841 5.83 -10.04 -47.73
N ASP A 842 4.82 -10.89 -47.87
CA ASP A 842 3.42 -10.49 -48.11
C ASP A 842 2.76 -9.75 -46.93
N ARG A 843 3.43 -9.74 -45.76
CA ARG A 843 3.01 -9.01 -44.56
C ARG A 843 3.60 -7.59 -44.49
N LEU A 844 4.19 -7.10 -45.58
CA LEU A 844 4.46 -5.67 -45.73
C LEU A 844 3.18 -4.95 -46.16
N LYS A 845 2.82 -3.87 -45.45
CA LYS A 845 1.68 -3.02 -45.82
C LYS A 845 2.06 -1.55 -45.89
N GLU A 846 1.61 -0.88 -46.94
CA GLU A 846 1.60 0.58 -47.00
C GLU A 846 0.19 1.04 -46.68
N LEU A 847 0.04 1.75 -45.57
CA LEU A 847 -1.23 2.20 -45.01
C LEU A 847 -1.31 3.72 -45.07
N ASP A 848 -2.52 4.27 -45.10
CA ASP A 848 -2.79 5.70 -45.04
C ASP A 848 -3.48 6.09 -43.73
N TYR A 849 -3.15 7.28 -43.23
CA TYR A 849 -3.90 7.98 -42.19
C TYR A 849 -4.60 9.18 -42.82
N ARG A 850 -5.91 9.29 -42.60
CA ARG A 850 -6.74 10.38 -43.12
C ARG A 850 -6.86 11.49 -42.09
N LYS A 851 -6.91 12.74 -42.54
CA LYS A 851 -6.93 13.89 -41.65
C LYS A 851 -8.12 13.84 -40.69
N GLY A 852 -7.83 13.89 -39.39
CA GLY A 852 -8.84 13.88 -38.33
C GLY A 852 -9.48 12.51 -38.06
N GLU A 853 -8.99 11.44 -38.68
CA GLU A 853 -9.45 10.07 -38.43
C GLU A 853 -9.05 9.62 -37.02
N GLN A 854 -10.00 9.05 -36.28
CA GLN A 854 -9.74 8.51 -34.95
C GLN A 854 -9.13 7.11 -35.05
N THR A 855 -8.33 6.70 -34.06
CA THR A 855 -7.64 5.39 -34.06
C THR A 855 -8.61 4.22 -34.25
N ARG A 856 -9.79 4.29 -33.64
CA ARG A 856 -10.84 3.26 -33.80
C ARG A 856 -11.33 3.18 -35.25
N ASP A 857 -11.65 4.32 -35.85
CA ASP A 857 -12.17 4.40 -37.23
C ASP A 857 -11.11 3.91 -38.23
N TRP A 858 -9.84 4.22 -37.96
CA TRP A 858 -8.70 3.72 -38.73
C TRP A 858 -8.60 2.18 -38.66
N CYS A 859 -8.66 1.59 -37.46
CA CYS A 859 -8.67 0.12 -37.30
C CYS A 859 -9.86 -0.51 -38.02
N GLU A 860 -11.07 0.04 -37.84
CA GLU A 860 -12.29 -0.46 -38.50
C GLU A 860 -12.18 -0.42 -40.03
N ARG A 861 -11.62 0.67 -40.60
CA ARG A 861 -11.40 0.81 -42.04
C ARG A 861 -10.43 -0.23 -42.60
N TRP A 862 -9.41 -0.59 -41.84
CA TRP A 862 -8.47 -1.64 -42.20
C TRP A 862 -8.95 -3.05 -41.84
N GLY A 863 -10.13 -3.19 -41.23
CA GLY A 863 -10.71 -4.49 -40.88
C GLY A 863 -10.12 -5.13 -39.64
N THR A 864 -9.53 -4.33 -38.74
CA THR A 864 -9.05 -4.77 -37.42
C THR A 864 -9.90 -4.18 -36.30
N SER A 865 -9.85 -4.80 -35.12
CA SER A 865 -10.51 -4.32 -33.92
C SER A 865 -9.60 -4.51 -32.71
N ALA A 866 -9.86 -3.77 -31.63
CA ALA A 866 -9.13 -3.94 -30.38
C ALA A 866 -9.09 -5.42 -29.95
N GLY A 867 -7.92 -5.88 -29.51
CA GLY A 867 -7.69 -7.27 -29.10
C GLY A 867 -7.59 -8.30 -30.23
N ASN A 868 -7.75 -7.91 -31.50
CA ASN A 868 -7.68 -8.80 -32.66
C ASN A 868 -6.55 -8.39 -33.60
N LEU A 869 -5.31 -8.65 -33.19
CA LEU A 869 -4.11 -8.36 -33.98
C LEU A 869 -3.89 -9.44 -35.04
N ASP A 870 -4.09 -9.08 -36.32
CA ASP A 870 -3.77 -9.93 -37.46
C ASP A 870 -2.71 -9.25 -38.36
N PRO A 871 -1.46 -9.72 -38.32
CA PRO A 871 -0.37 -9.16 -39.12
C PRO A 871 -0.55 -9.28 -40.64
N ALA A 872 -1.48 -10.13 -41.11
CA ALA A 872 -1.80 -10.22 -42.53
C ALA A 872 -2.64 -9.03 -43.00
N ILE A 873 -3.38 -8.41 -42.08
CA ILE A 873 -4.25 -7.26 -42.32
C ILE A 873 -3.51 -5.96 -41.95
N VAL A 874 -3.17 -5.81 -40.67
CA VAL A 874 -2.36 -4.69 -40.14
C VAL A 874 -1.12 -5.27 -39.45
N PRO A 875 0.09 -4.98 -39.94
CA PRO A 875 1.32 -5.51 -39.36
C PRO A 875 1.56 -5.09 -37.91
N TYR A 876 2.25 -5.92 -37.13
CA TYR A 876 2.59 -5.62 -35.73
C TYR A 876 3.52 -4.41 -35.60
N TYR A 877 4.52 -4.29 -36.47
CA TYR A 877 5.44 -3.15 -36.50
C TYR A 877 4.91 -2.06 -37.42
N LEU A 878 4.68 -0.85 -36.92
CA LEU A 878 4.11 0.27 -37.67
C LEU A 878 5.01 1.52 -37.60
N LEU A 879 5.46 2.00 -38.75
CA LEU A 879 6.24 3.24 -38.86
C LEU A 879 5.36 4.39 -39.35
N LEU A 880 5.12 5.39 -38.51
CA LEU A 880 4.40 6.60 -38.85
C LEU A 880 5.34 7.59 -39.55
N ILE A 881 4.92 8.13 -40.70
CA ILE A 881 5.67 9.14 -41.45
C ILE A 881 4.91 10.46 -41.41
N GLY A 882 5.45 11.41 -40.66
CA GLY A 882 4.95 12.78 -40.64
C GLY A 882 4.97 13.43 -39.26
N PRO A 883 4.91 14.77 -39.25
CA PRO A 883 4.83 15.56 -38.03
C PRO A 883 3.50 15.35 -37.28
N PRO A 884 3.46 15.68 -35.97
CA PRO A 884 2.30 15.42 -35.12
C PRO A 884 1.09 16.33 -35.36
N ASP A 885 1.22 17.39 -36.16
CA ASP A 885 0.11 18.21 -36.65
C ASP A 885 -0.68 17.52 -37.78
N LEU A 886 -0.02 16.63 -38.54
CA LEU A 886 -0.65 15.78 -39.56
C LEU A 886 -1.12 14.44 -38.98
N ILE A 887 -0.26 13.75 -38.23
CA ILE A 887 -0.60 12.48 -37.57
C ILE A 887 -0.49 12.69 -36.06
N PRO A 888 -1.57 12.90 -35.31
CA PRO A 888 -1.52 13.27 -33.88
C PRO A 888 -0.66 12.32 -33.02
N PHE A 889 -0.06 12.85 -31.95
CA PHE A 889 0.64 12.00 -30.97
C PHE A 889 -0.31 10.97 -30.32
N GLU A 890 -1.58 11.34 -30.09
CA GLU A 890 -2.61 10.44 -29.56
C GLU A 890 -2.78 9.17 -30.41
N PHE A 891 -2.72 9.29 -31.75
CA PHE A 891 -2.79 8.15 -32.64
C PHE A 891 -1.64 7.16 -32.39
N GLN A 892 -0.42 7.67 -32.15
CA GLN A 892 0.73 6.84 -31.81
C GLN A 892 0.60 6.18 -30.43
N TYR A 893 0.09 6.89 -29.43
CA TYR A 893 -0.11 6.35 -28.07
C TYR A 893 -1.08 5.18 -28.06
N LEU A 894 -2.23 5.36 -28.73
CA LEU A 894 -3.31 4.38 -28.73
C LEU A 894 -2.94 3.14 -29.56
N LEU A 895 -2.28 3.31 -30.72
CA LEU A 895 -1.74 2.16 -31.46
C LEU A 895 -0.64 1.44 -30.68
N GLY A 896 0.21 2.17 -29.94
CA GLY A 896 1.31 1.63 -29.14
C GLY A 896 0.90 0.68 -28.01
N ILE A 897 -0.40 0.58 -27.69
CA ILE A 897 -0.96 -0.40 -26.75
C ILE A 897 -0.84 -1.83 -27.31
N GLU A 898 -1.11 -2.01 -28.60
CA GLU A 898 -1.22 -3.33 -29.25
C GLU A 898 -0.14 -3.55 -30.32
N TYR A 899 0.33 -2.47 -30.95
CA TYR A 899 1.32 -2.49 -32.01
C TYR A 899 2.67 -1.95 -31.53
N ALA A 900 3.74 -2.36 -32.20
CA ALA A 900 5.07 -1.78 -32.03
C ALA A 900 5.21 -0.56 -32.96
N VAL A 901 4.97 0.64 -32.43
CA VAL A 901 4.86 1.86 -33.24
C VAL A 901 6.09 2.76 -33.10
N GLY A 902 6.65 3.18 -34.22
CA GLY A 902 7.69 4.22 -34.30
C GLY A 902 7.27 5.38 -35.20
N ARG A 903 7.96 6.52 -35.11
CA ARG A 903 7.67 7.71 -35.94
C ARG A 903 8.93 8.32 -36.54
N LEU A 904 8.85 8.78 -37.78
CA LEU A 904 9.82 9.70 -38.40
C LEU A 904 9.12 10.99 -38.84
N ALA A 905 9.62 12.11 -38.33
CA ALA A 905 9.17 13.45 -38.66
C ALA A 905 10.40 14.35 -38.87
N PHE A 906 10.76 14.59 -40.13
CA PHE A 906 11.85 15.48 -40.50
C PHE A 906 11.32 16.62 -41.36
N ASP A 907 12.11 17.69 -41.45
CA ASP A 907 11.69 18.89 -42.18
C ASP A 907 11.95 18.72 -43.69
N LYS A 908 12.89 17.85 -44.06
CA LYS A 908 13.32 17.64 -45.45
C LYS A 908 13.33 16.17 -45.85
N ALA A 909 13.00 15.89 -47.12
CA ALA A 909 12.99 14.54 -47.68
C ALA A 909 14.38 13.86 -47.62
N GLU A 910 15.47 14.63 -47.75
CA GLU A 910 16.84 14.09 -47.69
C GLU A 910 17.19 13.51 -46.31
N GLU A 911 16.54 13.99 -45.25
CA GLU A 911 16.74 13.49 -43.88
C GLU A 911 16.10 12.11 -43.70
N TYR A 912 14.94 11.88 -44.32
CA TYR A 912 14.29 10.57 -44.40
C TYR A 912 15.16 9.57 -45.17
N GLU A 913 15.66 9.97 -46.34
CA GLU A 913 16.54 9.13 -47.16
C GLU A 913 17.81 8.76 -46.40
N ARG A 914 18.41 9.74 -45.71
CA ARG A 914 19.62 9.53 -44.92
C ARG A 914 19.38 8.54 -43.78
N TYR A 915 18.28 8.67 -43.04
CA TYR A 915 17.91 7.71 -42.00
C TYR A 915 17.72 6.31 -42.59
N ALA A 916 16.91 6.17 -43.65
CA ALA A 916 16.65 4.91 -44.33
C ALA A 916 17.96 4.24 -44.77
N ARG A 917 18.84 4.97 -45.45
CA ARG A 917 20.13 4.49 -45.91
C ARG A 917 21.03 4.05 -44.76
N SER A 918 21.10 4.83 -43.68
CA SER A 918 21.95 4.50 -42.52
C SER A 918 21.46 3.24 -41.81
N THR A 919 20.14 3.11 -41.62
CA THR A 919 19.53 1.93 -41.00
C THR A 919 19.78 0.67 -41.82
N ILE A 920 19.59 0.73 -43.14
CA ILE A 920 19.88 -0.40 -44.04
C ILE A 920 21.37 -0.76 -44.02
N ALA A 921 22.26 0.25 -44.02
CA ALA A 921 23.70 0.04 -43.95
C ALA A 921 24.10 -0.67 -42.64
N TYR A 922 23.55 -0.23 -41.52
CA TYR A 922 23.77 -0.88 -40.22
C TYR A 922 23.27 -2.33 -40.21
N GLU A 923 22.06 -2.59 -40.73
CA GLU A 923 21.49 -3.94 -40.77
C GLU A 923 22.22 -4.89 -41.72
N ASN A 924 22.86 -4.40 -42.77
CA ASN A 924 23.61 -5.22 -43.72
C ASN A 924 25.11 -5.29 -43.41
N ALA A 925 25.59 -4.56 -42.40
CA ALA A 925 27.01 -4.52 -42.06
C ALA A 925 27.50 -5.89 -41.57
N LYS A 926 28.73 -6.26 -41.96
CA LYS A 926 29.42 -7.46 -41.46
C LYS A 926 29.88 -7.30 -40.01
N SER A 927 30.26 -6.09 -39.64
CA SER A 927 30.58 -5.66 -38.28
C SER A 927 29.87 -4.35 -38.01
N VAL A 928 29.35 -4.17 -36.79
CA VAL A 928 28.61 -2.96 -36.44
C VAL A 928 29.53 -1.79 -36.05
N PRO A 929 29.10 -0.54 -36.33
CA PRO A 929 29.87 0.65 -35.98
C PRO A 929 29.90 0.96 -34.48
N ASN A 930 28.89 0.53 -33.72
CA ASN A 930 28.76 0.78 -32.29
C ASN A 930 29.60 -0.20 -31.45
N ALA A 931 29.97 0.23 -30.24
CA ALA A 931 30.61 -0.58 -29.23
C ALA A 931 29.57 -1.42 -28.49
N ARG A 932 29.99 -2.57 -27.95
CA ARG A 932 29.17 -3.40 -27.05
C ARG A 932 29.10 -2.79 -25.65
N GLU A 933 28.67 -1.53 -25.59
CA GLU A 933 28.66 -0.68 -24.40
C GLU A 933 27.28 -0.03 -24.23
N ILE A 934 26.86 0.13 -22.97
CA ILE A 934 25.82 1.08 -22.56
C ILE A 934 26.44 2.26 -21.83
N SER A 935 26.07 3.46 -22.23
CA SER A 935 26.48 4.70 -21.56
C SER A 935 25.31 5.27 -20.77
N TYR A 936 25.48 5.37 -19.45
CA TYR A 936 24.54 6.04 -18.55
C TYR A 936 25.05 7.44 -18.24
N TRP A 937 24.19 8.44 -18.40
CA TRP A 937 24.48 9.83 -18.12
C TRP A 937 23.33 10.44 -17.31
N GLY A 938 23.61 11.01 -16.13
CA GLY A 938 22.55 11.54 -15.28
C GLY A 938 23.00 12.69 -14.39
N THR A 939 22.27 13.80 -14.40
CA THR A 939 22.60 14.96 -13.57
C THR A 939 22.15 14.77 -12.12
N ARG A 940 22.79 15.48 -11.20
CA ARG A 940 22.38 15.58 -9.79
C ARG A 940 22.68 16.99 -9.30
N HIS A 941 21.68 17.86 -9.30
CA HIS A 941 21.82 19.27 -8.90
C HIS A 941 21.46 19.45 -7.42
N LEU A 942 22.25 20.27 -6.72
CA LEU A 942 22.04 20.51 -5.29
C LEU A 942 20.73 21.29 -5.07
N GLY A 943 19.87 20.80 -4.16
CA GLY A 943 18.58 21.44 -3.86
C GLY A 943 17.49 21.16 -4.90
N ASP A 944 17.73 20.27 -5.86
CA ASP A 944 16.77 19.83 -6.87
C ASP A 944 16.33 18.38 -6.61
N GLY A 945 15.10 18.21 -6.15
CA GLY A 945 14.52 16.89 -5.84
C GLY A 945 14.38 15.99 -7.08
N ALA A 946 14.18 16.54 -8.27
CA ALA A 946 13.90 15.76 -9.47
C ALA A 946 15.17 15.04 -9.99
N THR A 947 16.30 15.75 -10.06
CA THR A 947 17.58 15.13 -10.44
C THR A 947 18.17 14.27 -9.33
N ASN A 948 17.92 14.58 -8.05
CA ASN A 948 18.28 13.69 -6.93
C ASN A 948 17.55 12.35 -7.01
N LEU A 949 16.23 12.36 -7.28
CA LEU A 949 15.43 11.15 -7.46
C LEU A 949 15.92 10.32 -8.66
N SER A 950 16.05 10.93 -9.84
CA SER A 950 16.49 10.21 -11.04
C SER A 950 17.92 9.68 -10.95
N ALA A 951 18.84 10.42 -10.33
CA ALA A 951 20.19 9.92 -10.10
C ALA A 951 20.21 8.69 -9.17
N SER A 952 19.43 8.73 -8.07
CA SER A 952 19.53 7.74 -6.98
C SER A 952 18.61 6.54 -7.14
N PHE A 953 17.46 6.71 -7.79
CA PHE A 953 16.43 5.69 -7.93
C PHE A 953 16.20 5.22 -9.37
N LEU A 954 16.87 5.80 -10.37
CA LEU A 954 16.82 5.34 -11.76
C LEU A 954 18.21 5.01 -12.32
N VAL A 955 19.09 6.01 -12.46
CA VAL A 955 20.38 5.84 -13.13
C VAL A 955 21.29 4.90 -12.35
N ASP A 956 21.49 5.17 -11.05
CA ASP A 956 22.35 4.35 -10.21
C ASP A 956 21.88 2.88 -10.12
N PRO A 957 20.59 2.58 -9.86
CA PRO A 957 20.07 1.21 -9.89
C PRO A 957 20.19 0.50 -11.25
N LEU A 958 20.00 1.19 -12.38
CA LEU A 958 20.18 0.58 -13.70
C LEU A 958 21.66 0.25 -13.98
N ALA A 959 22.54 1.18 -13.62
CA ALA A 959 23.97 1.09 -13.87
C ALA A 959 24.67 0.12 -12.91
N ASN A 960 24.30 0.09 -11.63
CA ASN A 960 24.99 -0.65 -10.57
C ASN A 960 24.20 -1.84 -10.02
N GLY A 961 22.89 -1.92 -10.25
CA GLY A 961 22.00 -2.83 -9.52
C GLY A 961 21.65 -2.28 -8.14
N VAL A 962 20.73 -2.95 -7.44
CA VAL A 962 20.25 -2.52 -6.12
C VAL A 962 20.91 -3.35 -5.02
N ALA A 963 21.69 -2.71 -4.15
CA ALA A 963 22.33 -3.37 -3.02
C ALA A 963 21.28 -3.94 -2.04
N GLY A 964 21.49 -5.17 -1.55
CA GLY A 964 20.56 -5.84 -0.64
C GLY A 964 19.27 -6.37 -1.28
N ALA A 965 19.01 -6.09 -2.56
CA ALA A 965 17.85 -6.65 -3.26
C ALA A 965 18.00 -8.15 -3.54
N THR A 966 16.89 -8.88 -3.53
CA THR A 966 16.79 -10.27 -3.99
C THR A 966 16.55 -10.33 -5.51
N GLY A 967 16.89 -11.46 -6.13
CA GLY A 967 16.64 -11.70 -7.57
C GLY A 967 17.46 -10.82 -8.52
N ASP A 968 16.91 -10.59 -9.72
CA ASP A 968 17.64 -9.94 -10.82
C ASP A 968 17.95 -8.46 -10.59
N LEU A 969 17.23 -7.78 -9.69
CA LEU A 969 17.46 -6.36 -9.36
C LEU A 969 18.82 -6.14 -8.69
N LYS A 970 19.43 -7.17 -8.09
CA LYS A 970 20.76 -7.10 -7.48
C LYS A 970 21.89 -6.81 -8.48
N LYS A 971 21.71 -7.17 -9.76
CA LYS A 971 22.75 -7.06 -10.78
C LYS A 971 22.49 -5.84 -11.67
N ALA A 972 23.52 -5.19 -12.18
CA ALA A 972 23.38 -4.20 -13.23
C ALA A 972 22.85 -4.86 -14.52
N ILE A 973 21.96 -4.18 -15.25
CA ILE A 973 21.29 -4.78 -16.43
C ILE A 973 22.27 -5.10 -17.56
N ASN A 974 23.33 -4.30 -17.71
CA ASN A 974 24.35 -4.52 -18.72
C ASN A 974 25.13 -5.82 -18.50
N THR A 975 25.42 -6.16 -17.24
CA THR A 975 26.15 -7.40 -16.89
C THR A 975 25.34 -8.64 -17.29
N SER A 976 24.02 -8.60 -17.15
CA SER A 976 23.14 -9.71 -17.53
C SER A 976 23.17 -10.04 -19.03
N TYR A 977 23.58 -9.10 -19.89
CA TYR A 977 23.65 -9.29 -21.34
C TYR A 977 25.10 -9.17 -21.90
N GLY A 978 26.09 -9.03 -21.02
CA GLY A 978 27.51 -8.92 -21.37
C GLY A 978 27.83 -7.66 -22.17
N TYR A 979 27.31 -6.50 -21.75
CA TYR A 979 27.71 -5.19 -22.27
C TYR A 979 28.58 -4.45 -21.26
N ASP A 980 29.59 -3.75 -21.78
CA ASP A 980 30.38 -2.80 -20.99
C ASP A 980 29.52 -1.62 -20.55
N ARG A 981 29.97 -0.92 -19.51
CA ARG A 981 29.23 0.19 -18.92
C ARG A 981 30.12 1.40 -18.73
N LYS A 982 29.68 2.53 -19.28
CA LYS A 982 30.15 3.86 -18.90
C LYS A 982 29.10 4.56 -18.05
N LEU A 983 29.51 5.19 -16.94
CA LEU A 983 28.61 5.92 -16.04
C LEU A 983 29.18 7.32 -15.80
N SER A 984 28.39 8.33 -16.14
CA SER A 984 28.65 9.74 -15.86
C SER A 984 27.50 10.30 -15.03
N LEU A 985 27.67 10.34 -13.70
CA LEU A 985 26.60 10.67 -12.75
C LEU A 985 26.99 11.88 -11.89
N GLY A 986 26.05 12.81 -11.67
CA GLY A 986 26.30 14.00 -10.87
C GLY A 986 27.40 14.87 -11.48
N ALA A 987 28.48 15.13 -10.75
CA ALA A 987 29.59 15.99 -11.19
C ALA A 987 30.16 15.62 -12.58
N ASP A 988 30.09 14.34 -12.97
CA ASP A 988 30.58 13.86 -14.26
C ASP A 988 29.57 14.00 -15.42
N ALA A 989 28.30 14.34 -15.14
CA ALA A 989 27.25 14.50 -16.13
C ALA A 989 27.27 15.89 -16.81
N THR A 990 28.44 16.33 -17.26
CA THR A 990 28.62 17.61 -17.95
C THR A 990 28.24 17.49 -19.43
N LYS A 991 27.97 18.66 -20.06
CA LYS A 991 27.73 18.79 -21.50
C LYS A 991 28.92 18.25 -22.29
N ALA A 992 30.14 18.55 -21.84
CA ALA A 992 31.37 18.08 -22.46
C ALA A 992 31.49 16.55 -22.44
N ASN A 993 31.17 15.90 -21.32
CA ASN A 993 31.24 14.45 -21.20
C ASN A 993 30.16 13.74 -22.02
N LEU A 994 28.97 14.32 -22.14
CA LEU A 994 27.92 13.80 -23.03
C LEU A 994 28.35 13.89 -24.49
N LEU A 995 28.85 15.05 -24.94
CA LEU A 995 29.39 15.22 -26.29
C LEU A 995 30.56 14.27 -26.56
N GLN A 996 31.44 14.04 -25.57
CA GLN A 996 32.53 13.07 -25.71
C GLN A 996 32.01 11.64 -25.93
N ALA A 997 30.93 11.24 -25.27
CA ALA A 997 30.29 9.94 -25.51
C ALA A 997 29.70 9.84 -26.93
N LEU A 998 29.16 10.93 -27.46
CA LEU A 998 28.62 11.04 -28.82
C LEU A 998 29.70 11.27 -29.90
N ASN A 999 30.94 11.59 -29.52
CA ASN A 999 32.07 11.78 -30.43
C ASN A 999 33.12 10.66 -30.30
N GLY A 1000 32.78 9.58 -29.60
CA GLY A 1000 33.65 8.43 -29.42
C GLY A 1000 33.98 7.74 -30.75
N PRO A 1001 35.13 7.04 -30.84
CA PRO A 1001 35.50 6.31 -32.06
C PRO A 1001 34.51 5.21 -32.43
N LYS A 1002 33.90 4.57 -31.42
CA LYS A 1002 32.71 3.75 -31.55
C LYS A 1002 31.66 4.28 -30.58
N PRO A 1003 30.43 4.56 -31.02
CA PRO A 1003 29.38 5.05 -30.14
C PRO A 1003 28.82 3.90 -29.29
N PRO A 1004 28.19 4.18 -28.14
CA PRO A 1004 27.56 3.13 -27.36
C PRO A 1004 26.38 2.51 -28.12
N ALA A 1005 26.13 1.22 -27.91
CA ALA A 1005 24.96 0.55 -28.46
C ALA A 1005 23.67 1.12 -27.85
N VAL A 1006 23.71 1.47 -26.56
CA VAL A 1006 22.62 2.17 -25.86
C VAL A 1006 23.16 3.39 -25.13
N LEU A 1007 22.52 4.54 -25.33
CA LEU A 1007 22.72 5.75 -24.52
C LEU A 1007 21.49 5.98 -23.66
N PHE A 1008 21.64 5.99 -22.34
CA PHE A 1008 20.57 6.33 -21.41
C PHE A 1008 20.90 7.64 -20.71
N THR A 1009 20.03 8.65 -20.86
CA THR A 1009 20.18 9.95 -20.20
C THR A 1009 19.05 10.20 -19.22
N ALA A 1010 19.32 10.82 -18.08
CA ALA A 1010 18.31 11.32 -17.15
C ALA A 1010 18.66 12.73 -16.63
N SER A 1011 17.84 13.72 -17.00
CA SER A 1011 18.06 15.13 -16.65
C SER A 1011 16.78 15.95 -16.80
N HIS A 1012 16.86 17.25 -16.53
CA HIS A 1012 15.80 18.17 -16.92
C HIS A 1012 15.77 18.42 -18.43
N GLY A 1013 14.58 18.54 -18.98
CA GLY A 1013 14.36 19.07 -20.33
C GLY A 1013 14.06 20.56 -20.32
N MET A 1014 14.63 21.31 -21.27
CA MET A 1014 14.38 22.75 -21.37
C MET A 1014 12.99 23.04 -21.93
N LYS A 1015 12.25 23.92 -21.25
CA LYS A 1015 10.95 24.47 -21.68
C LYS A 1015 11.10 25.92 -22.14
N PHE A 1016 10.48 26.24 -23.26
CA PHE A 1016 10.37 27.60 -23.79
C PHE A 1016 8.89 28.02 -23.78
N ASN A 1017 8.62 29.32 -23.84
CA ASN A 1017 7.24 29.80 -23.96
C ASN A 1017 6.71 29.52 -25.38
N ALA A 1018 5.39 29.30 -25.50
CA ALA A 1018 4.78 29.08 -26.79
C ALA A 1018 5.01 30.26 -27.74
N GLY A 1019 5.52 29.95 -28.93
CA GLY A 1019 5.84 30.95 -29.96
C GLY A 1019 7.10 31.76 -29.68
N GLN A 1020 7.85 31.45 -28.62
CA GLN A 1020 9.15 32.06 -28.36
C GLN A 1020 10.16 31.66 -29.43
N ASP A 1021 10.98 32.62 -29.85
CA ASP A 1021 12.12 32.35 -30.73
C ASP A 1021 13.02 31.25 -30.15
N GLY A 1022 13.28 30.23 -30.97
CA GLY A 1022 14.10 29.08 -30.58
C GLY A 1022 13.34 27.93 -29.91
N GLN A 1023 12.02 28.04 -29.68
CA GLN A 1023 11.22 26.96 -29.10
C GLN A 1023 11.36 25.65 -29.89
N ALA A 1024 11.10 25.66 -31.20
CA ALA A 1024 11.15 24.45 -32.03
C ALA A 1024 12.56 23.83 -32.14
N THR A 1025 13.62 24.62 -31.92
CA THR A 1025 15.02 24.19 -32.06
C THR A 1025 15.65 23.74 -30.76
N SER A 1026 15.13 24.17 -29.61
CA SER A 1026 15.79 24.01 -28.30
C SER A 1026 14.89 23.46 -27.19
N GLN A 1027 13.57 23.40 -27.37
CA GLN A 1027 12.69 22.72 -26.42
C GLN A 1027 12.99 21.21 -26.39
N GLY A 1028 13.07 20.66 -25.17
CA GLY A 1028 13.52 19.29 -24.94
C GLY A 1028 15.04 19.11 -24.92
N ALA A 1029 15.82 20.20 -24.98
CA ALA A 1029 17.26 20.14 -24.75
C ALA A 1029 17.59 19.62 -23.36
N LEU A 1030 18.67 18.84 -23.23
CA LEU A 1030 19.04 18.18 -21.98
C LEU A 1030 19.86 19.14 -21.12
N LEU A 1031 19.36 19.47 -19.93
CA LEU A 1031 20.07 20.30 -18.96
C LEU A 1031 21.25 19.49 -18.38
N CYS A 1032 22.44 20.06 -18.44
CA CYS A 1032 23.67 19.41 -18.02
C CYS A 1032 24.08 19.81 -16.59
N GLN A 1033 25.02 19.07 -16.01
CA GLN A 1033 25.55 19.37 -14.68
C GLN A 1033 26.22 20.75 -14.59
N ASP A 1034 26.62 21.34 -15.71
CA ASP A 1034 27.23 22.68 -15.82
C ASP A 1034 26.29 23.81 -15.36
N TRP A 1035 25.01 23.51 -15.16
CA TRP A 1035 24.04 24.46 -14.62
C TRP A 1035 24.32 24.80 -13.13
N PRO A 1036 24.45 26.09 -12.75
CA PRO A 1036 24.79 26.50 -11.39
C PRO A 1036 23.63 26.38 -10.38
N GLY A 1037 22.42 26.06 -10.84
CA GLY A 1037 21.20 25.98 -10.01
C GLY A 1037 20.13 27.01 -10.41
N PHE A 1038 19.02 26.99 -9.67
CA PHE A 1038 17.80 27.75 -9.97
C PHE A 1038 18.04 29.26 -10.19
N GLY A 1039 17.24 29.86 -11.07
CA GLY A 1039 17.27 31.30 -11.38
C GLY A 1039 18.26 31.74 -12.46
N SER A 1040 19.13 30.87 -12.97
CA SER A 1040 20.09 31.22 -14.04
C SER A 1040 20.32 30.10 -15.04
N VAL A 1041 19.74 30.20 -16.23
CA VAL A 1041 19.97 29.29 -17.36
C VAL A 1041 20.65 30.02 -18.52
N ARG A 1042 21.60 29.35 -19.18
CA ARG A 1042 22.33 29.86 -20.34
C ARG A 1042 22.50 28.73 -21.35
N PRO A 1043 22.66 29.02 -22.66
CA PRO A 1043 22.91 28.00 -23.68
C PRO A 1043 24.09 27.06 -23.42
N ALA A 1044 25.09 27.51 -22.65
CA ALA A 1044 26.22 26.67 -22.23
C ALA A 1044 25.82 25.53 -21.26
N HIS A 1045 24.68 25.66 -20.56
CA HIS A 1045 24.26 24.74 -19.51
C HIS A 1045 23.42 23.57 -20.03
N PHE A 1046 22.97 23.57 -21.29
CA PHE A 1046 22.14 22.50 -21.84
C PHE A 1046 22.58 22.09 -23.24
N LEU A 1047 22.31 20.85 -23.63
CA LEU A 1047 22.67 20.26 -24.91
C LEU A 1047 21.47 20.25 -25.87
N THR A 1048 21.66 20.89 -27.02
CA THR A 1048 20.67 21.05 -28.10
C THR A 1048 21.07 20.25 -29.35
N ALA A 1049 20.18 20.22 -30.34
CA ALA A 1049 20.50 19.69 -31.66
C ALA A 1049 21.71 20.37 -32.32
N ALA A 1050 21.88 21.69 -32.09
CA ALA A 1050 22.97 22.46 -32.69
C ALA A 1050 24.36 22.11 -32.11
N ASP A 1051 24.40 21.53 -30.91
CA ASP A 1051 25.65 21.09 -30.29
C ASP A 1051 26.13 19.74 -30.85
N ILE A 1052 25.28 19.00 -31.56
CA ILE A 1052 25.65 17.76 -32.24
C ILE A 1052 26.25 18.13 -33.59
N ALA A 1053 27.57 18.24 -33.64
CA ALA A 1053 28.32 18.56 -34.86
C ALA A 1053 28.24 17.45 -35.91
N ASP A 1054 28.49 17.77 -37.18
CA ASP A 1054 28.37 16.81 -38.31
C ASP A 1054 29.38 15.65 -38.26
N ASP A 1055 30.45 15.80 -37.49
CA ASP A 1055 31.46 14.78 -37.22
C ASP A 1055 31.12 13.90 -36.00
N ALA A 1056 30.01 14.15 -35.31
CA ALA A 1056 29.56 13.29 -34.23
C ALA A 1056 29.29 11.86 -34.72
N ASN A 1057 29.41 10.91 -33.81
CA ASN A 1057 29.26 9.49 -34.09
C ASN A 1057 28.10 8.95 -33.25
N VAL A 1058 26.96 8.75 -33.90
CA VAL A 1058 25.75 8.21 -33.26
C VAL A 1058 25.26 6.96 -34.00
N ASN A 1059 26.06 6.48 -34.95
CA ASN A 1059 25.70 5.43 -35.87
C ASN A 1059 25.45 4.12 -35.14
N GLY A 1060 24.23 3.60 -35.22
CA GLY A 1060 23.87 2.34 -34.56
C GLY A 1060 23.44 2.49 -33.10
N THR A 1061 23.41 3.70 -32.53
CA THR A 1061 22.98 3.91 -31.14
C THR A 1061 21.46 3.87 -31.01
N VAL A 1062 20.96 3.23 -29.94
CA VAL A 1062 19.60 3.44 -29.44
C VAL A 1062 19.69 4.40 -28.24
N ALA A 1063 19.10 5.58 -28.36
CA ALA A 1063 19.12 6.58 -27.28
C ALA A 1063 17.79 6.57 -26.51
N MET A 1064 17.85 6.60 -25.18
CA MET A 1064 16.69 6.77 -24.30
C MET A 1064 16.89 8.04 -23.47
N LEU A 1065 16.00 9.01 -23.67
CA LEU A 1065 16.09 10.37 -23.14
C LEU A 1065 15.02 10.60 -22.07
N PHE A 1066 15.38 10.43 -20.80
CA PHE A 1066 14.54 10.79 -19.66
C PHE A 1066 14.69 12.29 -19.37
N ALA A 1067 13.84 13.11 -20.00
CA ALA A 1067 13.76 14.56 -19.83
C ALA A 1067 12.42 15.10 -20.36
N CYS A 1068 11.85 16.17 -19.78
CA CYS A 1068 10.65 16.81 -20.35
C CYS A 1068 10.89 17.23 -21.81
N PHE A 1069 9.90 17.05 -22.67
CA PHE A 1069 9.91 17.39 -24.10
C PHE A 1069 11.01 16.72 -24.92
N GLY A 1070 11.71 15.71 -24.38
CA GLY A 1070 12.88 15.09 -25.02
C GLY A 1070 12.59 14.40 -26.35
N ALA A 1071 11.34 13.97 -26.61
CA ALA A 1071 10.88 13.46 -27.90
C ALA A 1071 10.01 14.45 -28.68
N GLY A 1072 9.24 15.31 -28.00
CA GLY A 1072 8.37 16.27 -28.68
C GLY A 1072 7.49 17.09 -27.75
N THR A 1073 6.74 18.01 -28.35
CA THR A 1073 5.84 18.92 -27.65
C THR A 1073 4.47 18.90 -28.33
N PRO A 1074 3.37 18.67 -27.60
CA PRO A 1074 2.03 18.88 -28.12
C PRO A 1074 1.67 20.39 -28.16
N ASP A 1075 0.62 20.75 -28.88
CA ASP A 1075 0.07 22.11 -28.87
C ASP A 1075 -0.68 22.43 -27.57
N THR A 1076 -1.51 21.50 -27.11
CA THR A 1076 -2.25 21.60 -25.85
C THR A 1076 -1.56 20.85 -24.73
N ASP A 1077 -1.71 21.35 -23.51
CA ASP A 1077 -1.32 20.63 -22.31
C ASP A 1077 -2.12 19.33 -22.17
N GLN A 1078 -1.44 18.19 -22.31
CA GLN A 1078 -2.08 16.87 -22.22
C GLN A 1078 -2.32 16.46 -20.76
N PHE A 1079 -1.92 17.30 -19.79
CA PHE A 1079 -1.90 17.03 -18.36
C PHE A 1079 -2.68 18.09 -17.53
N LEU A 1080 -3.89 18.45 -17.98
CA LEU A 1080 -4.94 19.14 -17.17
C LEU A 1080 -4.45 20.32 -16.31
N ASP A 1081 -3.52 21.13 -16.82
CA ASP A 1081 -2.72 21.98 -15.94
C ASP A 1081 -3.16 23.44 -15.76
N ASP A 1082 -4.36 23.83 -16.16
CA ASP A 1082 -4.93 25.07 -15.65
C ASP A 1082 -6.26 24.86 -14.94
N LEU A 1083 -6.47 25.60 -13.84
CA LEU A 1083 -7.70 25.61 -13.03
C LEU A 1083 -8.85 26.32 -13.76
N SER A 1084 -8.82 26.27 -15.08
CA SER A 1084 -9.67 26.97 -16.00
C SER A 1084 -10.23 25.92 -16.99
N PRO A 1085 -11.44 26.12 -17.55
CA PRO A 1085 -11.91 25.35 -18.70
C PRO A 1085 -10.81 25.18 -19.76
N ALA A 1086 -10.80 24.09 -20.53
CA ALA A 1086 -9.77 23.80 -21.55
C ALA A 1086 -9.59 24.90 -22.63
N ALA A 1087 -10.47 25.91 -22.65
CA ALA A 1087 -10.38 27.10 -23.48
C ALA A 1087 -9.38 28.17 -22.94
N ASP A 1088 -8.93 28.06 -21.69
CA ASP A 1088 -8.21 29.12 -20.98
C ASP A 1088 -6.75 28.77 -20.59
N ALA A 1089 -6.31 27.52 -20.77
CA ALA A 1089 -4.92 27.13 -20.50
C ALA A 1089 -3.98 27.63 -21.63
N PRO A 1090 -2.81 28.23 -21.31
CA PRO A 1090 -1.89 28.67 -22.35
C PRO A 1090 -1.35 27.48 -23.15
N PRO A 1091 -1.28 27.56 -24.49
CA PRO A 1091 -0.76 26.47 -25.31
C PRO A 1091 0.70 26.18 -24.96
N LEU A 1092 1.11 24.91 -25.06
CA LEU A 1092 2.51 24.51 -24.87
C LEU A 1092 3.36 24.88 -26.10
N ALA A 1093 2.77 24.84 -27.29
CA ALA A 1093 3.36 25.32 -28.52
C ALA A 1093 2.26 25.80 -29.49
N PRO A 1094 2.58 26.71 -30.44
CA PRO A 1094 1.62 27.13 -31.47
C PRO A 1094 1.12 25.97 -32.34
N GLN A 1095 1.96 24.96 -32.52
CA GLN A 1095 1.68 23.71 -33.24
C GLN A 1095 2.47 22.58 -32.59
N PRO A 1096 1.98 21.33 -32.61
CA PRO A 1096 2.72 20.20 -32.05
C PRO A 1096 3.95 19.89 -32.93
N PHE A 1097 5.06 19.45 -32.33
CA PHE A 1097 6.29 19.11 -33.07
C PHE A 1097 7.13 18.02 -32.39
N VAL A 1098 7.97 17.34 -33.17
CA VAL A 1098 9.02 16.42 -32.67
C VAL A 1098 10.27 17.24 -32.31
N ALA A 1099 10.88 16.96 -31.16
CA ALA A 1099 12.02 17.72 -30.65
C ALA A 1099 13.21 17.68 -31.62
N ALA A 1100 13.97 18.78 -31.69
CA ALA A 1100 15.08 18.91 -32.63
C ALA A 1100 16.24 17.93 -32.36
N LEU A 1101 16.52 17.63 -31.09
CA LEU A 1101 17.64 16.75 -30.73
C LEU A 1101 17.46 15.31 -31.26
N PRO A 1102 16.32 14.61 -31.03
CA PRO A 1102 16.07 13.33 -31.68
C PRO A 1102 16.12 13.38 -33.20
N ARG A 1103 15.57 14.44 -33.83
CA ARG A 1103 15.61 14.60 -35.29
C ARG A 1103 17.06 14.65 -35.79
N ARG A 1104 17.93 15.40 -35.10
CA ARG A 1104 19.36 15.50 -35.40
C ARG A 1104 20.10 14.16 -35.24
N LEU A 1105 19.79 13.38 -34.20
CA LEU A 1105 20.39 12.07 -33.96
C LEU A 1105 19.97 11.04 -35.02
N LEU A 1106 18.69 11.01 -35.39
CA LEU A 1106 18.15 10.08 -36.39
C LEU A 1106 18.56 10.46 -37.83
N SER A 1107 18.73 11.74 -38.14
CA SER A 1107 19.15 12.20 -39.47
C SER A 1107 20.64 12.56 -39.55
N HIS A 1108 21.48 11.99 -38.68
CA HIS A 1108 22.88 12.39 -38.60
C HIS A 1108 23.68 12.03 -39.88
N PRO A 1109 24.46 12.96 -40.48
CA PRO A 1109 25.14 12.73 -41.77
C PRO A 1109 26.27 11.69 -41.68
N ASN A 1110 26.93 11.57 -40.53
CA ASN A 1110 27.97 10.55 -40.28
C ASN A 1110 27.40 9.18 -39.82
N GLY A 1111 26.13 8.91 -40.14
CA GLY A 1111 25.41 7.72 -39.73
C GLY A 1111 24.50 7.97 -38.53
N SER A 1112 23.28 7.47 -38.66
CA SER A 1112 22.13 7.72 -37.80
C SER A 1112 22.12 6.87 -36.54
N ALA A 1113 21.60 7.44 -35.45
CA ALA A 1113 21.01 6.64 -34.39
C ALA A 1113 19.90 5.74 -34.98
N LEU A 1114 19.78 4.51 -34.50
CA LEU A 1114 18.75 3.58 -34.96
C LEU A 1114 17.37 4.03 -34.51
N ALA A 1115 17.30 4.46 -33.25
CA ALA A 1115 16.08 4.82 -32.58
C ALA A 1115 16.37 5.81 -31.45
N VAL A 1116 15.42 6.70 -31.19
CA VAL A 1116 15.41 7.57 -30.02
C VAL A 1116 14.09 7.36 -29.28
N ILE A 1117 14.18 7.03 -28.00
CA ILE A 1117 13.06 6.91 -27.09
C ILE A 1117 13.08 8.13 -26.18
N GLY A 1118 11.94 8.80 -26.01
CA GLY A 1118 11.90 9.96 -25.12
C GLY A 1118 10.48 10.41 -24.82
N HIS A 1119 10.38 11.43 -23.97
CA HIS A 1119 9.10 11.95 -23.51
C HIS A 1119 8.52 13.02 -24.43
N VAL A 1120 7.23 12.90 -24.73
CA VAL A 1120 6.41 14.03 -25.20
C VAL A 1120 5.83 14.76 -23.98
N ASP A 1121 5.85 16.09 -24.00
CA ASP A 1121 5.37 16.91 -22.88
C ASP A 1121 6.19 16.72 -21.58
N ARG A 1122 5.58 16.30 -20.46
CA ARG A 1122 6.24 16.20 -19.15
C ARG A 1122 6.76 14.80 -18.85
N ALA A 1123 7.95 14.74 -18.24
CA ALA A 1123 8.54 13.55 -17.65
C ALA A 1123 8.44 13.63 -16.11
N TRP A 1124 7.77 12.66 -15.49
CA TRP A 1124 7.52 12.61 -14.05
C TRP A 1124 8.49 11.62 -13.37
N GLY A 1125 9.02 11.96 -12.19
CA GLY A 1125 9.99 11.09 -11.48
C GLY A 1125 9.41 9.81 -10.86
N PHE A 1126 8.16 9.42 -11.17
CA PHE A 1126 7.41 8.46 -10.36
C PHE A 1126 7.58 6.98 -10.77
N SER A 1127 8.28 6.69 -11.88
CA SER A 1127 8.71 5.32 -12.21
C SER A 1127 9.94 4.85 -11.41
N MET A 1128 10.22 5.50 -10.29
CA MET A 1128 11.46 5.32 -9.52
C MET A 1128 11.21 4.90 -8.07
N GLN A 1129 10.05 5.20 -7.47
CA GLN A 1129 9.72 4.85 -6.07
C GLN A 1129 8.19 4.89 -5.82
N ASP A 1130 7.65 3.99 -4.99
CA ASP A 1130 6.27 4.08 -4.46
C ASP A 1130 6.27 4.89 -3.16
N ALA A 1131 5.24 5.68 -2.87
CA ALA A 1131 5.12 6.36 -1.57
C ALA A 1131 5.11 5.38 -0.37
N LYS A 1132 4.78 4.10 -0.61
CA LYS A 1132 4.68 3.03 0.40
C LYS A 1132 5.84 2.03 0.38
N VAL A 1133 6.76 2.14 -0.59
CA VAL A 1133 7.85 1.17 -0.81
C VAL A 1133 9.17 1.91 -0.98
N ALA A 1134 10.09 1.71 -0.05
CA ALA A 1134 11.41 2.37 -0.06
C ALA A 1134 12.35 1.89 -1.19
N ALA A 1135 11.97 0.84 -1.94
CA ALA A 1135 12.80 0.23 -2.99
C ALA A 1135 12.57 0.87 -4.38
N PRO A 1136 13.61 0.95 -5.25
CA PRO A 1136 13.49 1.47 -6.60
C PRO A 1136 12.49 0.72 -7.50
N GLN A 1137 11.58 1.42 -8.20
CA GLN A 1137 10.59 0.84 -9.13
C GLN A 1137 11.06 0.81 -10.62
N ILE A 1138 12.30 0.39 -10.88
CA ILE A 1138 12.92 0.49 -12.22
C ILE A 1138 12.55 -0.61 -13.24
N ALA A 1139 11.56 -1.46 -12.95
CA ALA A 1139 11.32 -2.69 -13.72
C ALA A 1139 11.02 -2.43 -15.21
N VAL A 1140 10.20 -1.43 -15.53
CA VAL A 1140 9.84 -1.08 -16.92
C VAL A 1140 11.11 -0.70 -17.71
N PHE A 1141 11.89 0.27 -17.22
CA PHE A 1141 13.15 0.68 -17.86
C PHE A 1141 14.16 -0.46 -17.96
N ARG A 1142 14.34 -1.20 -16.86
CA ARG A 1142 15.30 -2.31 -16.80
C ARG A 1142 14.95 -3.38 -17.83
N ASN A 1143 13.68 -3.76 -17.93
CA ASN A 1143 13.25 -4.81 -18.84
C ASN A 1143 13.23 -4.34 -20.30
N SER A 1144 12.85 -3.09 -20.57
CA SER A 1144 12.97 -2.49 -21.92
C SER A 1144 14.43 -2.45 -22.39
N ILE A 1145 15.35 -1.96 -21.55
CA ILE A 1145 16.79 -1.95 -21.84
C ILE A 1145 17.29 -3.38 -22.02
N GLY A 1146 16.90 -4.30 -21.14
CA GLY A 1146 17.27 -5.72 -21.25
C GLY A 1146 16.83 -6.34 -22.57
N THR A 1147 15.62 -6.06 -23.05
CA THR A 1147 15.09 -6.54 -24.33
C THR A 1147 15.79 -5.89 -25.53
N ILE A 1148 16.10 -4.60 -25.48
CA ILE A 1148 16.91 -3.93 -26.52
C ILE A 1148 18.33 -4.53 -26.56
N LEU A 1149 18.96 -4.63 -25.39
CA LEU A 1149 20.26 -5.27 -25.22
C LEU A 1149 20.21 -6.76 -25.51
N SER A 1150 19.03 -7.41 -25.57
CA SER A 1150 18.88 -8.82 -25.94
C SER A 1150 19.02 -9.04 -27.45
N GLY A 1151 18.92 -7.96 -28.24
CA GLY A 1151 18.92 -7.99 -29.70
C GLY A 1151 17.50 -8.07 -30.29
N MET A 1152 16.45 -7.87 -29.48
CA MET A 1152 15.08 -7.78 -29.97
C MET A 1152 14.78 -6.40 -30.57
N PRO A 1153 13.78 -6.28 -31.46
CA PRO A 1153 13.36 -5.00 -32.02
C PRO A 1153 12.96 -3.97 -30.96
N VAL A 1154 13.38 -2.72 -31.14
CA VAL A 1154 13.15 -1.63 -30.18
C VAL A 1154 11.66 -1.36 -29.99
N GLY A 1155 10.86 -1.39 -31.05
CA GLY A 1155 9.41 -1.19 -30.98
C GLY A 1155 8.70 -2.25 -30.13
N HIS A 1156 9.17 -3.50 -30.16
CA HIS A 1156 8.62 -4.57 -29.33
C HIS A 1156 8.90 -4.32 -27.85
N ALA A 1157 10.11 -3.87 -27.50
CA ALA A 1157 10.45 -3.48 -26.13
C ALA A 1157 9.55 -2.33 -25.62
N MET A 1158 9.18 -1.39 -26.48
CA MET A 1158 8.28 -0.29 -26.11
C MET A 1158 6.84 -0.76 -25.91
N SER A 1159 6.30 -1.56 -26.84
CA SER A 1159 4.95 -2.09 -26.78
C SER A 1159 4.73 -2.97 -25.53
N VAL A 1160 5.65 -3.90 -25.26
CA VAL A 1160 5.50 -4.88 -24.16
C VAL A 1160 5.58 -4.25 -22.77
N TYR A 1161 6.40 -3.20 -22.57
CA TYR A 1161 6.62 -2.64 -21.24
C TYR A 1161 5.91 -1.29 -21.03
N PHE A 1162 6.03 -0.34 -21.96
CA PHE A 1162 5.38 0.97 -21.82
C PHE A 1162 3.92 0.93 -22.29
N GLY A 1163 3.64 0.35 -23.46
CA GLY A 1163 2.28 0.20 -23.97
C GLY A 1163 1.38 -0.63 -23.04
N ALA A 1164 1.89 -1.76 -22.55
CA ALA A 1164 1.17 -2.59 -21.59
C ALA A 1164 0.90 -1.86 -20.27
N LYS A 1165 1.89 -1.13 -19.73
CA LYS A 1165 1.75 -0.40 -18.47
C LYS A 1165 0.79 0.77 -18.61
N PHE A 1166 0.87 1.50 -19.72
CA PHE A 1166 -0.06 2.56 -20.08
C PHE A 1166 -1.51 2.07 -20.04
N ALA A 1167 -1.78 0.92 -20.66
CA ALA A 1167 -3.12 0.40 -20.74
C ALA A 1167 -3.60 -0.31 -19.45
N GLU A 1168 -2.70 -0.93 -18.67
CA GLU A 1168 -2.99 -1.44 -17.31
C GLU A 1168 -3.44 -0.29 -16.39
N LEU A 1169 -2.65 0.78 -16.33
CA LEU A 1169 -2.91 1.91 -15.45
C LEU A 1169 -4.12 2.73 -15.93
N SER A 1170 -4.36 2.83 -17.23
CA SER A 1170 -5.57 3.48 -17.76
C SER A 1170 -6.84 2.71 -17.34
N ALA A 1171 -6.84 1.38 -17.39
CA ALA A 1171 -7.95 0.57 -16.89
C ALA A 1171 -8.13 0.69 -15.37
N LEU A 1172 -7.04 0.73 -14.60
CA LEU A 1172 -7.08 0.92 -13.15
C LEU A 1172 -7.66 2.30 -12.79
N LEU A 1173 -7.20 3.37 -13.45
CA LEU A 1173 -7.69 4.73 -13.21
C LEU A 1173 -9.17 4.84 -13.55
N LEU A 1174 -9.61 4.32 -14.70
CA LEU A 1174 -11.03 4.23 -15.05
C LEU A 1174 -11.85 3.56 -13.96
N SER A 1175 -11.36 2.44 -13.41
CA SER A 1175 -12.02 1.73 -12.32
C SER A 1175 -12.03 2.55 -11.03
N ALA A 1176 -10.94 3.24 -10.71
CA ALA A 1176 -10.77 4.03 -9.50
C ALA A 1176 -11.56 5.35 -9.50
N THR A 1177 -11.82 5.92 -10.68
CA THR A 1177 -12.55 7.18 -10.85
C THR A 1177 -13.97 7.01 -11.36
N SER A 1178 -14.41 5.78 -11.64
CA SER A 1178 -15.79 5.49 -12.06
C SER A 1178 -16.79 5.83 -10.95
N GLN A 1179 -17.85 6.57 -11.32
CA GLN A 1179 -18.95 6.92 -10.42
C GLN A 1179 -19.80 5.69 -10.01
N SER A 1180 -19.74 4.60 -10.79
CA SER A 1180 -20.50 3.36 -10.58
C SER A 1180 -19.65 2.22 -9.98
N ALA A 1181 -18.35 2.44 -9.75
CA ALA A 1181 -17.49 1.46 -9.11
C ALA A 1181 -17.88 1.27 -7.61
N PRO A 1182 -17.80 0.04 -7.08
CA PRO A 1182 -18.02 -0.21 -5.66
C PRO A 1182 -17.13 0.69 -4.78
N ALA A 1183 -17.62 1.16 -3.62
CA ALA A 1183 -16.86 2.03 -2.71
C ALA A 1183 -15.45 1.49 -2.33
N ALA A 1184 -15.26 0.16 -2.37
CA ALA A 1184 -14.01 -0.55 -2.14
C ALA A 1184 -12.95 -0.40 -3.26
N MET A 1185 -13.28 0.20 -4.41
CA MET A 1185 -12.32 0.50 -5.49
C MET A 1185 -11.75 1.92 -5.43
N ARG A 1186 -12.16 2.74 -4.46
CA ARG A 1186 -11.60 4.09 -4.30
C ARG A 1186 -10.22 4.02 -3.65
N ILE A 1187 -9.20 4.19 -4.48
CA ILE A 1187 -7.82 4.30 -4.03
C ILE A 1187 -7.58 5.66 -3.32
N PRO A 1188 -6.72 5.71 -2.29
CA PRO A 1188 -6.33 6.94 -1.58
C PRO A 1188 -5.84 8.04 -2.52
N ASP A 1189 -5.88 9.31 -2.08
CA ASP A 1189 -5.41 10.46 -2.89
C ASP A 1189 -3.96 10.32 -3.35
N SER A 1190 -3.06 9.90 -2.45
CA SER A 1190 -1.68 9.57 -2.78
C SER A 1190 -1.61 8.51 -3.89
N ASP A 1191 -2.28 7.38 -3.69
CA ASP A 1191 -2.24 6.25 -4.61
C ASP A 1191 -2.90 6.59 -5.96
N LEU A 1192 -3.94 7.43 -5.97
CA LEU A 1192 -4.61 7.90 -7.17
C LEU A 1192 -3.68 8.77 -8.02
N VAL A 1193 -3.04 9.76 -7.39
CA VAL A 1193 -2.09 10.67 -8.04
C VAL A 1193 -0.87 9.90 -8.53
N ASP A 1194 -0.40 8.96 -7.74
CA ASP A 1194 0.67 8.03 -8.08
C ASP A 1194 0.35 7.26 -9.37
N ARG A 1195 -0.77 6.54 -9.41
CA ARG A 1195 -1.15 5.76 -10.60
C ARG A 1195 -1.43 6.64 -11.82
N TRP A 1196 -1.99 7.84 -11.61
CA TRP A 1196 -2.19 8.82 -12.68
C TRP A 1196 -0.88 9.32 -13.27
N ARG A 1197 0.12 9.64 -12.43
CA ARG A 1197 1.47 10.00 -12.88
C ARG A 1197 2.13 8.87 -13.65
N GLN A 1198 2.09 7.62 -13.13
CA GLN A 1198 2.68 6.47 -13.86
C GLN A 1198 2.02 6.25 -15.22
N ARG A 1199 0.69 6.43 -15.31
CA ARG A 1199 -0.05 6.25 -16.56
C ARG A 1199 0.39 7.25 -17.60
N ASN A 1200 0.51 8.50 -17.18
CA ASN A 1200 0.89 9.63 -18.02
C ASN A 1200 2.34 9.56 -18.49
N ASP A 1201 3.25 9.16 -17.61
CA ASP A 1201 4.65 8.91 -17.97
C ASP A 1201 4.74 7.75 -18.98
N ALA A 1202 4.05 6.63 -18.72
CA ALA A 1202 4.03 5.48 -19.62
C ALA A 1202 3.42 5.78 -21.01
N GLN A 1203 2.38 6.62 -21.08
CA GLN A 1203 1.79 7.08 -22.34
C GLN A 1203 2.82 7.85 -23.19
N ASN A 1204 3.58 8.73 -22.54
CA ASN A 1204 4.34 9.76 -23.23
C ASN A 1204 5.76 9.32 -23.58
N TYR A 1205 6.15 8.08 -23.33
CA TYR A 1205 7.34 7.48 -23.93
C TYR A 1205 7.09 7.04 -25.38
N LEU A 1206 7.64 7.80 -26.33
CA LEU A 1206 7.53 7.50 -27.75
C LEU A 1206 8.82 6.93 -28.29
N LEU A 1207 8.67 6.05 -29.27
CA LEU A 1207 9.75 5.64 -30.16
C LEU A 1207 9.77 6.52 -31.41
N LEU A 1208 10.91 7.15 -31.65
CA LEU A 1208 11.24 7.85 -32.89
C LEU A 1208 12.27 7.00 -33.66
N GLY A 1209 11.98 6.70 -34.92
CA GLY A 1209 12.69 5.70 -35.72
C GLY A 1209 11.79 4.55 -36.16
N ASP A 1210 12.34 3.68 -37.01
CA ASP A 1210 11.73 2.43 -37.45
C ASP A 1210 11.62 1.45 -36.28
N PRO A 1211 10.42 0.99 -35.91
CA PRO A 1211 10.23 0.13 -34.75
C PRO A 1211 10.85 -1.27 -34.87
N ALA A 1212 11.19 -1.70 -36.09
CA ALA A 1212 11.79 -3.01 -36.33
C ALA A 1212 13.32 -3.05 -36.16
N VAL A 1213 13.98 -1.90 -35.96
CA VAL A 1213 15.44 -1.86 -35.75
C VAL A 1213 15.83 -2.57 -34.46
N ARG A 1214 17.01 -3.20 -34.45
CA ARG A 1214 17.54 -3.93 -33.29
C ARG A 1214 19.05 -3.84 -33.22
N ILE A 1215 19.62 -4.02 -32.03
CA ILE A 1215 21.07 -4.12 -31.85
C ILE A 1215 21.56 -5.47 -32.39
N ARG A 1216 22.55 -5.45 -33.29
CA ARG A 1216 23.11 -6.64 -33.95
C ARG A 1216 24.21 -7.27 -33.09
N LYS A 1217 23.80 -8.07 -32.10
CA LYS A 1217 24.71 -8.77 -31.19
C LYS A 1217 25.73 -9.66 -31.87
N ASP A 1218 25.32 -10.30 -32.95
CA ASP A 1218 26.08 -11.25 -33.74
C ASP A 1218 27.24 -10.60 -34.50
N ALA A 1219 27.24 -9.27 -34.61
CA ALA A 1219 28.19 -8.50 -35.40
C ALA A 1219 29.11 -7.60 -34.56
N PHE A 1220 29.10 -7.72 -33.23
CA PHE A 1220 30.12 -7.10 -32.38
C PHE A 1220 31.45 -7.84 -32.55
N THR A 1221 32.37 -7.22 -33.27
CA THR A 1221 33.76 -7.66 -33.44
C THR A 1221 34.72 -6.85 -32.59
#